data_AF-A0A409VIS8-F1
#
_entry.id   AF-A0A409VIS8-F1
#
_cell.length_a   1.000
_cell.length_b   1.000
_cell.length_c   1.000
_cell.angle_alpha   90.00
_cell.angle_beta   90.00
_cell.angle_gamma   90.00
#
_symmetry.space_group_name_H-M   'P 1'
#
loop_
_entity.id
_entity.type
_entity.pdbx_description
1 polymer ?
#
loop_
_entity_poly.entity_id
_entity_poly.type
_entity_poly.pdbx_seq_one_letter_code
_entity_poly.pdbx_strand_id
1 'polypeptide(L)'
;MLRRLKLSHDLLRIPVQRRTTFPFVRHFATQQENDAVTQQYWKQELLPEMRFIVTLRKDEKDAGRWIHASLREALKEVPSPHKLLENAISYLIRHKQPEHAYSVFQKLEKSGFCPTNDVLALMLVPTIHLKGKDPVEIAQSIVNLMVETDYDDSQLLTFLQTCSTYEVDRGIIISIVHAYRNARGPDYVPSPNVLSQVVTSSIHFGKVEDAFELLARGSHRQSGSRAEEDSTHVSYAFLHLITTLREVRPEDSKSVARVLDLMRERGWLLNATLFNRLITGEVRAGNPRVAMTMYGMMKNLEIPPTQRTFGSLFAIYRRMDLKAYRSLLAEKDPSFVRLRQLSREMDEATSREPNPLIPSTALLNTALRAYMRLRDYPGAIVTLESFARYGVPLDHRTYKDVIKLVVRRIWFEIAGKRQKEVRWADEFLGANWKDVQLDPKLVDHILYLISREQFDVKSPLYPTGNAFKELDDKGKYRVPTVTMMEHKFRPDPWNFHYEVVPLLRLLRRAIVANNPRVPAAQIEVPIGFCPPSLPLFASRGLHSTMTEKRERPPAGTPASPAKRQNGTSWKWLTGIALSTILSLSFFNIPRSYVVCSKSGNIYTVDSSNPRAECLSVKNGRILAVGDYDSVVGTQTPVTKLLGTIPDWFISRIPIRPQIVQLEEQSIVVPGLTDAHAHVIENGYMRQLPLMGSKSVQEVVERIKAYIESHPDVKKDPARWIEGMGWDQTKWLGAQFPTAKDLESDPLLKDRLISLSRVDGHARWVSPAVLRLMKNLPQKVDGGLIVRDEQGNPSGVFVDNAMSLIPIPPWTETQLSEFFDMTIQEALSFGLTSIHDADTKPAHIEFFRKLADAGKLPSRLYLMGNVASDEYWGNQIPRLTDYGKDKRLNLRALGSWGAALLEPYSDKPETSGLMLRSKEVLKELVLQFWKDGWQTNIHCIGDRANHAVLDIYEEIIDQRGGNVSEWRPRIEHAQIFAPEDLKRIGRLGVIASVQPTHATSDMGYAETRLGPKRIKGAYAYQTLLQTSPQGVLPLGSDFPVEGVNPLLGFYAATARLSVDGSSPHGPGGWFPEQKLTRGQALKGMTFDAAYASFAEHELGSLSPGKKADFVILDKDIMTIPDNQILQAKVLATVVDGEVVYGNMHVAKA
;
A
#
# COMPACT_ATOMS: atom_id res chain seq x y z
N MET A 1 26.67 -8.62 -45.41
CA MET A 1 26.66 -7.98 -44.08
C MET A 1 27.96 -7.19 -43.85
N LEU A 2 29.10 -7.85 -43.62
CA LEU A 2 30.38 -7.20 -43.25
C LEU A 2 30.87 -6.06 -44.18
N ARG A 3 30.56 -6.05 -45.49
CA ARG A 3 30.86 -4.92 -46.40
C ARG A 3 29.92 -3.70 -46.29
N ARG A 4 28.87 -3.73 -45.45
CA ARG A 4 28.02 -2.55 -45.15
C ARG A 4 28.50 -1.77 -43.93
N LEU A 5 29.15 -2.45 -42.99
CA LEU A 5 29.77 -1.85 -41.80
C LEU A 5 31.06 -1.10 -42.18
N LYS A 6 30.95 0.08 -42.83
CA LYS A 6 32.09 1.01 -42.95
C LYS A 6 32.71 1.38 -41.59
N LEU A 7 31.91 1.26 -40.53
CA LEU A 7 32.26 1.45 -39.13
C LEU A 7 33.61 0.87 -38.70
N SER A 8 34.05 -0.28 -39.24
CA SER A 8 35.23 -0.98 -38.70
C SER A 8 36.55 -0.22 -38.84
N HIS A 9 36.66 0.72 -39.78
CA HIS A 9 37.85 1.55 -39.94
C HIS A 9 37.70 2.94 -39.29
N ASP A 10 36.47 3.39 -39.04
CA ASP A 10 36.18 4.69 -38.42
C ASP A 10 36.10 4.58 -36.88
N LEU A 11 35.50 3.52 -36.32
CA LEU A 11 35.46 3.27 -34.86
C LEU A 11 36.84 2.98 -34.27
N LEU A 12 37.72 2.31 -35.02
CA LEU A 12 39.14 2.11 -34.65
C LEU A 12 39.99 3.38 -34.93
N ARG A 13 39.38 4.45 -35.45
CA ARG A 13 39.97 5.78 -35.64
C ARG A 13 39.23 6.84 -34.81
N ILE A 14 39.02 6.54 -33.53
CA ILE A 14 38.65 7.53 -32.50
C ILE A 14 39.87 7.81 -31.59
N PRO A 15 41.00 8.37 -32.10
CA PRO A 15 42.07 8.82 -31.22
C PRO A 15 41.69 10.15 -30.57
N VAL A 16 41.98 10.25 -29.27
CA VAL A 16 42.57 11.37 -28.50
C VAL A 16 42.44 12.83 -29.03
N GLN A 17 42.71 13.10 -30.32
CA GLN A 17 42.85 14.42 -30.94
C GLN A 17 41.63 15.36 -30.85
N ARG A 18 40.44 14.89 -30.47
CA ARG A 18 39.24 15.74 -30.31
C ARG A 18 38.98 16.26 -28.90
N ARG A 19 39.76 15.86 -27.88
CA ARG A 19 39.62 16.41 -26.51
C ARG A 19 40.14 17.86 -26.35
N THR A 20 40.84 18.41 -27.34
CA THR A 20 41.62 19.67 -27.22
C THR A 20 40.95 20.93 -27.79
N THR A 21 39.75 20.85 -28.37
CA THR A 21 39.14 21.98 -29.10
C THR A 21 37.67 22.31 -28.76
N PHE A 22 37.10 21.73 -27.68
CA PHE A 22 35.79 22.13 -27.16
C PHE A 22 35.93 23.10 -25.97
N PRO A 23 35.32 24.30 -26.00
CA PRO A 23 35.45 25.28 -24.93
C PRO A 23 34.59 24.90 -23.71
N PHE A 24 35.26 24.48 -22.63
CA PHE A 24 34.62 23.98 -21.41
C PHE A 24 34.16 25.14 -20.49
N VAL A 25 32.96 25.69 -20.72
CA VAL A 25 32.46 26.86 -19.97
C VAL A 25 31.00 26.70 -19.50
N ARG A 26 30.83 26.56 -18.16
CA ARG A 26 29.63 26.89 -17.34
C ARG A 26 28.24 26.46 -17.87
N HIS A 27 27.70 25.31 -17.40
CA HIS A 27 26.28 25.13 -17.00
C HIS A 27 26.01 23.76 -16.31
N PHE A 28 26.64 23.48 -15.16
CA PHE A 28 26.53 22.16 -14.51
C PHE A 28 25.25 21.91 -13.69
N ALA A 29 24.75 22.90 -12.94
CA ALA A 29 23.62 22.70 -12.02
C ALA A 29 22.32 22.32 -12.75
N THR A 30 21.93 23.13 -13.73
CA THR A 30 20.73 22.90 -14.56
C THR A 30 20.85 21.68 -15.48
N GLN A 31 22.06 21.16 -15.76
CA GLN A 31 22.16 19.87 -16.45
C GLN A 31 21.70 18.72 -15.56
N GLN A 32 22.00 18.75 -14.26
CA GLN A 32 21.70 17.63 -13.35
C GLN A 32 20.20 17.44 -13.14
N GLU A 33 19.43 18.52 -13.03
CA GLU A 33 17.96 18.48 -12.91
C GLU A 33 17.30 18.05 -14.22
N ASN A 34 17.75 18.59 -15.36
CA ASN A 34 17.23 18.20 -16.68
C ASN A 34 17.57 16.75 -17.04
N ASP A 35 18.71 16.22 -16.58
CA ASP A 35 19.06 14.80 -16.67
C ASP A 35 18.17 13.94 -15.76
N ALA A 36 17.81 14.39 -14.57
CA ALA A 36 16.89 13.68 -13.68
C ALA A 36 15.49 13.56 -14.30
N VAL A 37 14.93 14.66 -14.83
CA VAL A 37 13.67 14.66 -15.59
C VAL A 37 13.75 13.73 -16.80
N THR A 38 14.84 13.79 -17.56
CA THR A 38 15.06 12.93 -18.74
C THR A 38 15.19 11.44 -18.35
N GLN A 39 15.81 11.13 -17.21
CA GLN A 39 15.88 9.78 -16.65
C GLN A 39 14.51 9.28 -16.15
N GLN A 40 13.67 10.16 -15.60
CA GLN A 40 12.31 9.81 -15.21
C GLN A 40 11.44 9.51 -16.44
N TYR A 41 11.44 10.42 -17.44
CA TYR A 41 10.74 10.23 -18.72
C TYR A 41 11.18 8.94 -19.43
N TRP A 42 12.49 8.68 -19.47
CA TRP A 42 13.03 7.43 -20.00
C TRP A 42 12.50 6.19 -19.26
N LYS A 43 12.41 6.23 -17.92
CA LYS A 43 11.98 5.08 -17.10
C LYS A 43 10.46 4.84 -17.12
N GLN A 44 9.66 5.90 -17.17
CA GLN A 44 8.20 5.84 -17.04
C GLN A 44 7.49 5.69 -18.39
N GLU A 45 7.89 6.45 -19.42
CA GLU A 45 7.25 6.42 -20.73
C GLU A 45 8.01 5.51 -21.72
N LEU A 46 9.25 5.89 -22.04
CA LEU A 46 9.89 5.39 -23.25
C LEU A 46 10.47 3.96 -23.11
N LEU A 47 11.00 3.60 -21.94
CA LEU A 47 11.54 2.27 -21.68
C LEU A 47 10.46 1.16 -21.61
N PRO A 48 9.30 1.36 -20.96
CA PRO A 48 8.18 0.41 -21.06
C PRO A 48 7.69 0.22 -22.50
N GLU A 49 7.54 1.29 -23.27
CA GLU A 49 7.09 1.21 -24.67
C GLU A 49 8.10 0.47 -25.57
N MET A 50 9.40 0.79 -25.43
CA MET A 50 10.48 0.07 -26.11
C MET A 50 10.56 -1.41 -25.72
N ARG A 51 10.34 -1.76 -24.45
CA ARG A 51 10.30 -3.16 -23.98
C ARG A 51 9.11 -3.91 -24.57
N PHE A 52 7.92 -3.30 -24.55
CA PHE A 52 6.69 -3.85 -25.12
C PHE A 52 6.87 -4.19 -26.61
N ILE A 53 7.47 -3.28 -27.39
CA ILE A 53 7.63 -3.44 -28.84
C ILE A 53 8.75 -4.42 -29.20
N VAL A 54 9.87 -4.45 -28.46
CA VAL A 54 10.90 -5.51 -28.61
C VAL A 54 10.35 -6.88 -28.23
N THR A 55 9.41 -6.96 -27.29
CA THR A 55 8.74 -8.22 -26.91
C THR A 55 7.73 -8.71 -27.96
N LEU A 56 7.06 -7.80 -28.66
CA LEU A 56 5.99 -8.13 -29.61
C LEU A 56 6.42 -8.27 -31.08
N ARG A 57 7.46 -7.55 -31.54
CA ARG A 57 7.88 -7.57 -32.96
C ARG A 57 9.02 -8.56 -33.20
N LYS A 58 8.75 -9.59 -34.02
CA LYS A 58 9.73 -10.60 -34.46
C LYS A 58 10.67 -10.15 -35.60
N ASP A 59 10.57 -8.91 -36.09
CA ASP A 59 11.49 -8.34 -37.11
C ASP A 59 12.23 -7.12 -36.54
N GLU A 60 13.56 -7.25 -36.48
CA GLU A 60 14.49 -6.24 -35.96
C GLU A 60 14.40 -4.89 -36.71
N LYS A 61 14.16 -4.92 -38.02
CA LYS A 61 14.08 -3.71 -38.86
C LYS A 61 12.86 -2.86 -38.58
N ASP A 62 11.82 -3.46 -38.00
CA ASP A 62 10.62 -2.75 -37.57
C ASP A 62 10.80 -2.14 -36.19
N ALA A 63 11.40 -2.90 -35.26
CA ALA A 63 11.75 -2.40 -33.93
C ALA A 63 12.70 -1.20 -34.02
N GLY A 64 13.80 -1.29 -34.80
CA GLY A 64 14.77 -0.21 -34.96
C GLY A 64 14.21 1.04 -35.67
N ARG A 65 13.34 0.87 -36.67
CA ARG A 65 12.64 2.00 -37.30
C ARG A 65 11.67 2.71 -36.35
N TRP A 66 10.92 1.94 -35.55
CA TRP A 66 10.01 2.48 -34.56
C TRP A 66 10.76 3.20 -33.43
N ILE A 67 11.84 2.62 -32.90
CA ILE A 67 12.72 3.27 -31.90
C ILE A 67 13.25 4.62 -32.40
N HIS A 68 13.65 4.72 -33.67
CA HIS A 68 14.06 5.99 -34.28
C HIS A 68 12.93 7.01 -34.51
N ALA A 69 11.66 6.59 -34.47
CA ALA A 69 10.50 7.48 -34.49
C ALA A 69 10.19 8.00 -33.09
N SER A 70 10.05 7.12 -32.09
CA SER A 70 9.72 7.51 -30.71
C SER A 70 10.83 8.35 -30.07
N LEU A 71 12.10 8.07 -30.38
CA LEU A 71 13.20 8.97 -30.02
C LEU A 71 13.11 10.35 -30.68
N ARG A 72 12.56 10.47 -31.91
CA ARG A 72 12.41 11.77 -32.59
C ARG A 72 11.34 12.63 -31.92
N GLU A 73 10.27 12.01 -31.43
CA GLU A 73 9.22 12.70 -30.70
C GLU A 73 9.70 13.05 -29.27
N ALA A 74 10.27 12.08 -28.54
CA ALA A 74 10.84 12.32 -27.20
C ALA A 74 11.93 13.41 -27.19
N LEU A 75 12.73 13.56 -28.25
CA LEU A 75 13.73 14.63 -28.40
C LEU A 75 13.14 16.05 -28.57
N LYS A 76 11.82 16.21 -28.66
CA LYS A 76 11.12 17.50 -28.58
C LYS A 76 10.72 17.86 -27.15
N GLU A 77 10.37 16.83 -26.37
CA GLU A 77 9.76 16.96 -25.05
C GLU A 77 10.80 16.96 -23.90
N VAL A 78 11.96 16.31 -24.07
CA VAL A 78 12.98 16.24 -23.01
C VAL A 78 13.96 17.43 -23.05
N PRO A 79 14.29 18.06 -21.91
CA PRO A 79 15.21 19.18 -21.86
C PRO A 79 16.69 18.77 -21.97
N SER A 80 17.03 17.50 -21.74
CA SER A 80 18.40 16.97 -21.90
C SER A 80 18.48 15.90 -23.01
N PRO A 81 18.55 16.30 -24.29
CA PRO A 81 18.56 15.34 -25.41
C PRO A 81 19.76 14.39 -25.37
N HIS A 82 20.89 14.83 -24.81
CA HIS A 82 22.12 14.04 -24.77
C HIS A 82 21.98 12.77 -23.92
N LYS A 83 21.40 12.87 -22.71
CA LYS A 83 21.22 11.72 -21.81
C LYS A 83 20.18 10.73 -22.32
N LEU A 84 19.15 11.21 -23.03
CA LEU A 84 18.19 10.35 -23.73
C LEU A 84 18.87 9.51 -24.82
N LEU A 85 19.76 10.14 -25.61
CA LEU A 85 20.52 9.47 -26.67
C LEU A 85 21.49 8.41 -26.08
N GLU A 86 22.19 8.70 -24.99
CA GLU A 86 23.06 7.73 -24.30
C GLU A 86 22.30 6.50 -23.77
N ASN A 87 21.16 6.74 -23.09
CA ASN A 87 20.29 5.67 -22.62
C ASN A 87 19.81 4.78 -23.78
N ALA A 88 19.45 5.40 -24.91
CA ALA A 88 19.00 4.71 -26.11
C ALA A 88 20.11 3.89 -26.80
N ILE A 89 21.34 4.41 -26.87
CA ILE A 89 22.51 3.66 -27.37
C ILE A 89 22.74 2.43 -26.49
N SER A 90 22.75 2.62 -25.16
CA SER A 90 22.95 1.55 -24.19
C SER A 90 21.88 0.47 -24.27
N TYR A 91 20.62 0.86 -24.48
CA TYR A 91 19.50 -0.07 -24.70
C TYR A 91 19.63 -0.84 -26.01
N LEU A 92 19.94 -0.16 -27.12
CA LEU A 92 20.08 -0.79 -28.44
C LEU A 92 21.24 -1.80 -28.50
N ILE A 93 22.39 -1.48 -27.88
CA ILE A 93 23.51 -2.42 -27.74
C ILE A 93 23.09 -3.66 -26.94
N ARG A 94 22.47 -3.48 -25.77
CA ARG A 94 22.03 -4.62 -24.91
C ARG A 94 20.96 -5.51 -25.56
N HIS A 95 20.28 -5.05 -26.61
CA HIS A 95 19.32 -5.83 -27.41
C HIS A 95 19.86 -6.23 -28.80
N LYS A 96 21.19 -6.29 -28.97
CA LYS A 96 21.88 -6.72 -30.20
C LYS A 96 21.57 -5.88 -31.46
N GLN A 97 21.25 -4.60 -31.32
CA GLN A 97 20.93 -3.67 -32.44
C GLN A 97 22.05 -2.64 -32.74
N PRO A 98 23.29 -3.04 -33.08
CA PRO A 98 24.44 -2.12 -33.18
C PRO A 98 24.34 -1.12 -34.34
N GLU A 99 23.74 -1.48 -35.47
CA GLU A 99 23.53 -0.58 -36.62
C GLU A 99 22.63 0.61 -36.22
N HIS A 100 21.59 0.34 -35.42
CA HIS A 100 20.71 1.37 -34.87
C HIS A 100 21.38 2.16 -33.75
N ALA A 101 22.13 1.51 -32.86
CA ALA A 101 22.92 2.18 -31.82
C ALA A 101 23.90 3.20 -32.44
N TYR A 102 24.63 2.82 -33.49
CA TYR A 102 25.53 3.73 -34.22
C TYR A 102 24.77 4.88 -34.91
N SER A 103 23.56 4.65 -35.44
CA SER A 103 22.72 5.74 -35.97
C SER A 103 22.22 6.71 -34.89
N VAL A 104 22.14 6.30 -33.62
CA VAL A 104 21.90 7.20 -32.47
C VAL A 104 23.20 7.89 -32.05
N PHE A 105 24.33 7.18 -32.01
CA PHE A 105 25.66 7.73 -31.72
C PHE A 105 26.04 8.87 -32.68
N GLN A 106 25.87 8.66 -33.99
CA GLN A 106 26.09 9.70 -35.01
C GLN A 106 25.15 10.91 -34.88
N LYS A 107 24.03 10.82 -34.15
CA LYS A 107 23.18 11.98 -33.82
C LYS A 107 23.72 12.72 -32.60
N LEU A 108 24.15 11.99 -31.56
CA LEU A 108 24.79 12.56 -30.37
C LEU A 108 26.03 13.41 -30.76
N GLU A 109 26.90 12.87 -31.62
CA GLU A 109 28.05 13.62 -32.16
C GLU A 109 27.63 14.86 -32.97
N LYS A 110 26.62 14.74 -33.85
CA LYS A 110 26.13 15.86 -34.68
C LYS A 110 25.38 16.92 -33.88
N SER A 111 24.89 16.58 -32.69
CA SER A 111 24.34 17.52 -31.72
C SER A 111 25.41 18.20 -30.86
N GLY A 112 26.71 17.93 -31.09
CA GLY A 112 27.83 18.59 -30.42
C GLY A 112 28.19 18.03 -29.04
N PHE A 113 27.64 16.87 -28.65
CA PHE A 113 27.91 16.25 -27.35
C PHE A 113 28.94 15.13 -27.46
N CYS A 114 29.86 15.07 -26.49
CA CYS A 114 30.77 13.94 -26.31
C CYS A 114 30.05 12.78 -25.57
N PRO A 115 30.15 11.53 -26.03
CA PRO A 115 29.66 10.37 -25.28
C PRO A 115 30.51 10.09 -24.02
N THR A 116 29.88 9.56 -22.97
CA THR A 116 30.56 9.05 -21.77
C THR A 116 31.43 7.82 -22.05
N ASN A 117 32.42 7.58 -21.19
CA ASN A 117 33.30 6.39 -21.26
C ASN A 117 32.48 5.08 -21.24
N ASP A 118 31.38 5.00 -20.48
CA ASP A 118 30.51 3.81 -20.44
C ASP A 118 29.84 3.55 -21.81
N VAL A 119 29.36 4.60 -22.48
CA VAL A 119 28.78 4.49 -23.84
C VAL A 119 29.83 4.09 -24.87
N LEU A 120 31.05 4.64 -24.76
CA LEU A 120 32.17 4.24 -25.62
C LEU A 120 32.54 2.76 -25.39
N ALA A 121 32.64 2.31 -24.13
CA ALA A 121 32.90 0.91 -23.78
C ALA A 121 31.84 -0.04 -24.37
N LEU A 122 30.55 0.33 -24.29
CA LEU A 122 29.46 -0.44 -24.91
C LEU A 122 29.57 -0.50 -26.44
N MET A 123 30.02 0.57 -27.10
CA MET A 123 30.19 0.64 -28.56
C MET A 123 31.39 -0.16 -29.08
N LEU A 124 32.35 -0.56 -28.23
CA LEU A 124 33.46 -1.46 -28.60
C LEU A 124 33.02 -2.93 -28.74
N VAL A 125 32.01 -3.38 -28.00
CA VAL A 125 31.64 -4.81 -28.00
C VAL A 125 31.19 -5.33 -29.39
N PRO A 126 30.36 -4.61 -30.18
CA PRO A 126 30.03 -5.02 -31.54
C PRO A 126 31.24 -5.13 -32.49
N THR A 127 32.36 -4.45 -32.21
CA THR A 127 33.55 -4.53 -33.08
C THR A 127 34.39 -5.78 -32.86
N ILE A 128 34.12 -6.57 -31.82
CA ILE A 128 34.86 -7.81 -31.52
C ILE A 128 34.61 -8.91 -32.57
N HIS A 129 33.49 -8.85 -33.31
CA HIS A 129 33.12 -9.82 -34.35
C HIS A 129 33.95 -9.70 -35.66
N LEU A 130 35.18 -9.20 -35.60
CA LEU A 130 36.13 -9.10 -36.72
C LEU A 130 36.68 -10.49 -37.11
N LYS A 131 35.93 -11.22 -37.96
CA LYS A 131 36.38 -12.49 -38.54
C LYS A 131 37.73 -12.32 -39.27
N GLY A 132 38.77 -13.00 -38.77
CA GLY A 132 40.07 -13.14 -39.45
C GLY A 132 41.29 -12.60 -38.72
N LYS A 133 41.20 -12.26 -37.43
CA LYS A 133 42.35 -11.88 -36.57
C LYS A 133 42.50 -12.85 -35.39
N ASP A 134 43.70 -12.89 -34.82
CA ASP A 134 44.02 -13.64 -33.61
C ASP A 134 43.29 -13.05 -32.38
N PRO A 135 42.64 -13.88 -31.52
CA PRO A 135 42.12 -13.46 -30.22
C PRO A 135 43.06 -12.59 -29.37
N VAL A 136 44.37 -12.84 -29.41
CA VAL A 136 45.40 -12.08 -28.67
C VAL A 136 45.62 -10.69 -29.28
N GLU A 137 45.69 -10.57 -30.62
CA GLU A 137 45.76 -9.27 -31.29
C GLU A 137 44.52 -8.41 -31.00
N ILE A 138 43.32 -9.03 -31.07
CA ILE A 138 42.05 -8.38 -30.79
C ILE A 138 42.04 -7.87 -29.34
N ALA A 139 42.45 -8.72 -28.39
CA ALA A 139 42.51 -8.36 -26.98
C ALA A 139 43.48 -7.21 -26.70
N GLN A 140 44.72 -7.29 -27.22
CA GLN A 140 45.72 -6.25 -27.00
C GLN A 140 45.31 -4.90 -27.65
N SER A 141 44.68 -4.94 -28.83
CA SER A 141 44.17 -3.73 -29.50
C SER A 141 43.09 -3.02 -28.67
N ILE A 142 42.17 -3.79 -28.07
CA ILE A 142 41.09 -3.26 -27.22
C ILE A 142 41.67 -2.72 -25.91
N VAL A 143 42.61 -3.43 -25.29
CA VAL A 143 43.24 -3.01 -24.03
C VAL A 143 44.08 -1.74 -24.21
N ASN A 144 44.89 -1.64 -25.27
CA ASN A 144 45.66 -0.43 -25.54
C ASN A 144 44.72 0.78 -25.62
N LEU A 145 43.59 0.66 -26.33
CA LEU A 145 42.60 1.72 -26.44
C LEU A 145 41.91 2.05 -25.09
N MET A 146 41.62 1.06 -24.25
CA MET A 146 41.08 1.28 -22.89
C MET A 146 42.09 1.98 -21.95
N VAL A 147 43.39 1.71 -22.11
CA VAL A 147 44.46 2.33 -21.32
C VAL A 147 44.79 3.73 -21.82
N GLU A 148 44.86 3.94 -23.14
CA GLU A 148 45.03 5.25 -23.78
C GLU A 148 43.87 6.23 -23.50
N THR A 149 42.69 5.71 -23.12
CA THR A 149 41.50 6.51 -22.77
C THR A 149 41.20 6.58 -21.27
N ASP A 150 42.04 5.92 -20.45
CA ASP A 150 41.97 5.78 -18.98
C ASP A 150 40.60 5.29 -18.46
N TYR A 151 40.20 4.09 -18.87
CA TYR A 151 39.02 3.39 -18.37
C TYR A 151 39.24 2.78 -16.99
N ASP A 152 38.21 2.77 -16.14
CA ASP A 152 38.23 2.12 -14.83
C ASP A 152 37.61 0.70 -14.82
N ASP A 153 37.61 0.07 -13.65
CA ASP A 153 36.96 -1.22 -13.38
C ASP A 153 35.46 -1.27 -13.73
N SER A 154 34.74 -0.15 -13.64
CA SER A 154 33.32 -0.04 -13.97
C SER A 154 33.09 -0.07 -15.49
N GLN A 155 33.93 0.63 -16.27
CA GLN A 155 33.92 0.50 -17.73
C GLN A 155 34.31 -0.91 -18.17
N LEU A 156 35.36 -1.49 -17.57
CA LEU A 156 35.79 -2.86 -17.86
C LEU A 156 34.67 -3.87 -17.54
N LEU A 157 34.03 -3.76 -16.38
CA LEU A 157 32.90 -4.61 -16.00
C LEU A 157 31.70 -4.45 -16.95
N THR A 158 31.38 -3.21 -17.34
CA THR A 158 30.30 -2.89 -18.29
C THR A 158 30.56 -3.49 -19.67
N PHE A 159 31.81 -3.44 -20.13
CA PHE A 159 32.26 -4.10 -21.35
C PHE A 159 32.13 -5.63 -21.24
N LEU A 160 32.68 -6.25 -20.18
CA LEU A 160 32.66 -7.71 -19.98
C LEU A 160 31.24 -8.31 -19.89
N GLN A 161 30.33 -7.63 -19.18
CA GLN A 161 28.91 -8.01 -19.13
C GLN A 161 28.24 -7.94 -20.51
N THR A 162 28.63 -6.96 -21.32
CA THR A 162 28.08 -6.77 -22.67
C THR A 162 28.67 -7.76 -23.68
N CYS A 163 29.95 -8.13 -23.56
CA CYS A 163 30.56 -9.23 -24.30
C CYS A 163 29.82 -10.56 -24.09
N SER A 164 29.37 -10.83 -22.86
CA SER A 164 28.55 -11.99 -22.54
C SER A 164 27.18 -11.94 -23.23
N THR A 165 26.60 -10.74 -23.38
CA THR A 165 25.33 -10.53 -24.12
C THR A 165 25.49 -10.75 -25.63
N TYR A 166 26.68 -10.48 -26.17
CA TYR A 166 27.01 -10.67 -27.59
C TYR A 166 27.57 -12.06 -27.93
N GLU A 167 27.59 -13.01 -26.97
CA GLU A 167 28.16 -14.37 -27.17
C GLU A 167 29.61 -14.32 -27.70
N VAL A 168 30.37 -13.31 -27.26
CA VAL A 168 31.80 -13.16 -27.60
C VAL A 168 32.57 -14.39 -27.11
N ASP A 169 33.50 -14.87 -27.93
CA ASP A 169 34.35 -16.00 -27.55
C ASP A 169 35.05 -15.73 -26.21
N ARG A 170 34.89 -16.68 -25.29
CA ARG A 170 35.35 -16.52 -23.91
C ARG A 170 36.89 -16.46 -23.83
N GLY A 171 37.62 -16.95 -24.82
CA GLY A 171 39.08 -16.87 -24.90
C GLY A 171 39.55 -15.44 -25.16
N ILE A 172 38.85 -14.72 -26.04
CA ILE A 172 39.04 -13.27 -26.23
C ILE A 172 38.79 -12.53 -24.91
N ILE A 173 37.73 -12.89 -24.16
CA ILE A 173 37.40 -12.29 -22.86
C ILE A 173 38.55 -12.48 -21.85
N ILE A 174 39.11 -13.69 -21.75
CA ILE A 174 40.27 -13.97 -20.87
C ILE A 174 41.51 -13.20 -21.32
N SER A 175 41.82 -13.18 -22.62
CA SER A 175 42.97 -12.43 -23.16
C SER A 175 42.86 -10.93 -22.89
N ILE A 176 41.65 -10.33 -22.98
CA ILE A 176 41.41 -8.91 -22.64
C ILE A 176 41.72 -8.66 -21.16
N VAL A 177 41.25 -9.52 -20.24
CA VAL A 177 41.50 -9.36 -18.80
C VAL A 177 43.00 -9.48 -18.48
N HIS A 178 43.69 -10.47 -19.06
CA HIS A 178 45.13 -10.65 -18.85
C HIS A 178 45.94 -9.48 -19.41
N ALA A 179 45.65 -9.03 -20.63
CA ALA A 179 46.31 -7.86 -21.21
C ALA A 179 46.02 -6.58 -20.39
N TYR A 180 44.79 -6.36 -19.94
CA TYR A 180 44.41 -5.19 -19.13
C TYR A 180 45.17 -5.16 -17.80
N ARG A 181 45.25 -6.29 -17.10
CA ARG A 181 46.07 -6.43 -15.89
C ARG A 181 47.55 -6.16 -16.17
N ASN A 182 48.10 -6.76 -17.22
CA ASN A 182 49.51 -6.57 -17.58
C ASN A 182 49.83 -5.11 -17.91
N ALA A 183 48.90 -4.38 -18.53
CA ALA A 183 49.06 -2.96 -18.85
C ALA A 183 48.89 -2.02 -17.64
N ARG A 184 48.08 -2.39 -16.64
CA ARG A 184 47.95 -1.65 -15.35
C ARG A 184 49.04 -2.00 -14.32
N GLY A 185 49.85 -3.03 -14.56
CA GLY A 185 51.04 -3.37 -13.76
C GLY A 185 50.83 -4.48 -12.71
N PRO A 186 51.91 -4.95 -12.05
CA PRO A 186 51.86 -6.11 -11.15
C PRO A 186 51.06 -5.87 -9.86
N ASP A 187 51.05 -4.62 -9.37
CA ASP A 187 50.40 -4.21 -8.13
C ASP A 187 48.90 -3.87 -8.29
N TYR A 188 48.37 -3.91 -9.51
CA TYR A 188 46.95 -3.66 -9.78
C TYR A 188 46.08 -4.84 -9.29
N VAL A 189 45.20 -4.54 -8.32
CA VAL A 189 44.20 -5.46 -7.76
C VAL A 189 42.82 -5.12 -8.38
N PRO A 190 42.22 -6.02 -9.19
CA PRO A 190 40.90 -5.78 -9.75
C PRO A 190 39.81 -5.80 -8.68
N SER A 191 38.73 -5.05 -8.89
CA SER A 191 37.57 -5.01 -8.01
C SER A 191 36.88 -6.38 -7.85
N PRO A 192 36.17 -6.65 -6.73
CA PRO A 192 35.51 -7.94 -6.49
C PRO A 192 34.52 -8.37 -7.59
N ASN A 193 33.86 -7.42 -8.25
CA ASN A 193 32.94 -7.69 -9.36
C ASN A 193 33.67 -8.13 -10.64
N VAL A 194 34.81 -7.51 -10.94
CA VAL A 194 35.69 -7.94 -12.04
C VAL A 194 36.26 -9.33 -11.70
N LEU A 195 36.84 -9.52 -10.51
CA LEU A 195 37.35 -10.82 -10.04
C LEU A 195 36.30 -11.94 -10.17
N SER A 196 35.04 -11.69 -9.75
CA SER A 196 33.96 -12.68 -9.85
C SER A 196 33.67 -13.12 -11.29
N GLN A 197 33.73 -12.21 -12.27
CA GLN A 197 33.54 -12.54 -13.69
C GLN A 197 34.77 -13.22 -14.31
N VAL A 198 35.98 -12.85 -13.88
CA VAL A 198 37.22 -13.52 -14.30
C VAL A 198 37.25 -14.96 -13.80
N VAL A 199 36.98 -15.19 -12.52
CA VAL A 199 36.85 -16.53 -11.91
C VAL A 199 35.80 -17.36 -12.65
N THR A 200 34.61 -16.79 -12.90
CA THR A 200 33.54 -17.45 -13.66
C THR A 200 33.98 -17.85 -15.07
N SER A 201 34.77 -17.00 -15.74
CA SER A 201 35.26 -17.24 -17.10
C SER A 201 36.35 -18.33 -17.16
N SER A 202 37.31 -18.31 -16.22
CA SER A 202 38.41 -19.30 -16.18
C SER A 202 37.92 -20.71 -15.85
N ILE A 203 36.96 -20.86 -14.92
CA ILE A 203 36.33 -22.16 -14.62
C ILE A 203 35.65 -22.74 -15.85
N HIS A 204 34.97 -21.90 -16.65
CA HIS A 204 34.26 -22.32 -17.87
C HIS A 204 35.17 -22.85 -19.00
N PHE A 205 36.50 -22.69 -18.90
CA PHE A 205 37.49 -23.37 -19.75
C PHE A 205 38.18 -24.56 -19.08
N GLY A 206 37.83 -24.90 -17.84
CA GLY A 206 38.52 -25.91 -17.05
C GLY A 206 39.87 -25.45 -16.48
N LYS A 207 40.24 -24.17 -16.61
CA LYS A 207 41.40 -23.52 -15.99
C LYS A 207 41.11 -23.19 -14.52
N VAL A 208 40.93 -24.25 -13.74
CA VAL A 208 40.47 -24.17 -12.35
C VAL A 208 41.58 -23.67 -11.40
N GLU A 209 42.81 -24.17 -11.54
CA GLU A 209 43.92 -23.73 -10.67
C GLU A 209 44.31 -22.26 -10.95
N ASP A 210 44.22 -21.76 -12.20
CA ASP A 210 44.37 -20.33 -12.53
C ASP A 210 43.38 -19.45 -11.72
N ALA A 211 42.13 -19.92 -11.55
CA ALA A 211 41.11 -19.21 -10.77
C ALA A 211 41.37 -19.27 -9.25
N PHE A 212 41.89 -20.39 -8.74
CA PHE A 212 42.37 -20.50 -7.37
C PHE A 212 43.56 -19.56 -7.10
N GLU A 213 44.54 -19.50 -8.01
CA GLU A 213 45.72 -18.66 -7.86
C GLU A 213 45.39 -17.17 -7.89
N LEU A 214 44.44 -16.73 -8.74
CA LEU A 214 43.95 -15.35 -8.75
C LEU A 214 43.33 -14.94 -7.40
N LEU A 215 42.47 -15.79 -6.83
CA LEU A 215 41.87 -15.55 -5.50
C LEU A 215 42.91 -15.59 -4.37
N ALA A 216 43.88 -16.51 -4.45
CA ALA A 216 44.94 -16.66 -3.45
C ALA A 216 45.93 -15.49 -3.46
N ARG A 217 46.29 -14.96 -4.64
CA ARG A 217 47.25 -13.84 -4.77
C ARG A 217 46.62 -12.48 -4.47
N GLY A 218 45.34 -12.27 -4.76
CA GLY A 218 44.65 -10.99 -4.57
C GLY A 218 44.45 -10.53 -3.11
N SER A 219 44.73 -11.40 -2.13
CA SER A 219 44.37 -11.19 -0.71
C SER A 219 45.57 -11.03 0.25
N HIS A 220 46.82 -11.14 -0.22
CA HIS A 220 48.00 -11.13 0.64
C HIS A 220 48.63 -9.73 0.81
N ARG A 221 48.00 -8.89 1.67
CA ARG A 221 48.63 -7.89 2.58
C ARG A 221 47.64 -6.85 3.11
N GLN A 222 46.99 -7.12 4.24
CA GLN A 222 46.63 -6.08 5.22
C GLN A 222 46.30 -6.72 6.57
N SER A 223 47.05 -6.36 7.62
CA SER A 223 46.81 -6.79 9.00
C SER A 223 46.24 -5.61 9.79
N GLY A 224 44.94 -5.66 10.08
CA GLY A 224 44.23 -4.58 10.78
C GLY A 224 42.72 -4.86 10.88
N SER A 225 41.98 -3.90 11.45
CA SER A 225 40.55 -4.03 11.79
C SER A 225 39.57 -4.18 10.61
N ARG A 226 40.05 -4.13 9.35
CA ARG A 226 39.25 -4.42 8.15
C ARG A 226 38.95 -5.91 7.90
N ALA A 227 39.59 -6.81 8.66
CA ALA A 227 39.53 -8.25 8.42
C ALA A 227 38.10 -8.83 8.36
N GLU A 228 37.12 -8.26 9.07
CA GLU A 228 35.73 -8.75 9.05
C GLU A 228 34.97 -8.34 7.76
N GLU A 229 35.15 -7.11 7.27
CA GLU A 229 34.58 -6.67 5.99
C GLU A 229 35.16 -7.49 4.84
N ASP A 230 36.50 -7.61 4.78
CA ASP A 230 37.18 -8.42 3.76
C ASP A 230 36.78 -9.91 3.85
N SER A 231 36.64 -10.49 5.04
CA SER A 231 36.16 -11.88 5.19
C SER A 231 34.76 -12.09 4.58
N THR A 232 33.91 -11.06 4.65
CA THR A 232 32.57 -11.08 4.07
C THR A 232 32.62 -11.01 2.54
N HIS A 233 33.46 -10.15 1.97
CA HIS A 233 33.63 -10.01 0.52
C HIS A 233 34.33 -11.23 -0.11
N VAL A 234 35.40 -11.74 0.51
CA VAL A 234 36.08 -12.98 0.14
C VAL A 234 35.09 -14.16 0.15
N SER A 235 34.18 -14.22 1.14
CA SER A 235 33.13 -15.24 1.20
C SER A 235 32.12 -15.19 0.04
N TYR A 236 31.91 -14.04 -0.63
CA TYR A 236 31.12 -14.01 -1.87
C TYR A 236 31.89 -14.62 -3.05
N ALA A 237 33.19 -14.31 -3.19
CA ALA A 237 34.01 -14.84 -4.27
C ALA A 237 34.18 -16.36 -4.17
N PHE A 238 34.44 -16.89 -2.96
CA PHE A 238 34.49 -18.34 -2.72
C PHE A 238 33.13 -19.03 -2.86
N LEU A 239 32.02 -18.38 -2.50
CA LEU A 239 30.68 -18.90 -2.80
C LEU A 239 30.43 -19.02 -4.31
N HIS A 240 30.82 -18.01 -5.10
CA HIS A 240 30.65 -18.02 -6.55
C HIS A 240 31.57 -19.04 -7.23
N LEU A 241 32.80 -19.22 -6.73
CA LEU A 241 33.72 -20.28 -7.11
C LEU A 241 33.05 -21.66 -6.88
N ILE A 242 32.51 -21.92 -5.68
CA ILE A 242 31.85 -23.19 -5.34
C ILE A 242 30.62 -23.45 -6.23
N THR A 243 29.81 -22.44 -6.55
CA THR A 243 28.67 -22.63 -7.46
C THR A 243 29.12 -22.94 -8.89
N THR A 244 30.02 -22.13 -9.46
CA THR A 244 30.41 -22.28 -10.87
C THR A 244 31.26 -23.52 -11.12
N LEU A 245 32.10 -23.95 -10.17
CA LEU A 245 32.80 -25.25 -10.25
C LEU A 245 31.83 -26.42 -10.43
N ARG A 246 30.66 -26.35 -9.80
CA ARG A 246 29.66 -27.43 -9.83
C ARG A 246 28.67 -27.36 -10.99
N GLU A 247 28.49 -26.18 -11.56
CA GLU A 247 27.79 -26.01 -12.84
C GLU A 247 28.61 -26.56 -14.02
N VAL A 248 29.96 -26.49 -13.93
CA VAL A 248 30.87 -26.89 -15.02
C VAL A 248 31.48 -28.30 -14.84
N ARG A 249 31.66 -28.78 -13.60
CA ARG A 249 32.17 -30.13 -13.27
C ARG A 249 31.42 -30.76 -12.08
N PRO A 250 30.13 -31.12 -12.22
CA PRO A 250 29.30 -31.61 -11.13
C PRO A 250 29.80 -32.87 -10.41
N GLU A 251 30.62 -33.70 -11.06
CA GLU A 251 31.19 -34.92 -10.44
C GLU A 251 32.29 -34.65 -9.39
N ASP A 252 32.96 -33.49 -9.43
CA ASP A 252 34.08 -33.17 -8.53
C ASP A 252 33.63 -32.61 -7.16
N SER A 253 32.92 -33.46 -6.43
CA SER A 253 32.54 -33.24 -5.03
C SER A 253 33.75 -33.06 -4.09
N LYS A 254 34.94 -33.58 -4.46
CA LYS A 254 36.17 -33.42 -3.68
C LYS A 254 36.70 -31.99 -3.73
N SER A 255 36.59 -31.30 -4.87
CA SER A 255 36.99 -29.89 -4.97
C SER A 255 36.18 -28.97 -4.04
N VAL A 256 34.92 -29.28 -3.73
CA VAL A 256 34.12 -28.48 -2.76
C VAL A 256 34.67 -28.63 -1.33
N ALA A 257 35.06 -29.84 -0.93
CA ALA A 257 35.73 -30.08 0.35
C ALA A 257 37.09 -29.37 0.38
N ARG A 258 37.92 -29.54 -0.66
CA ARG A 258 39.22 -28.85 -0.82
C ARG A 258 39.11 -27.33 -0.72
N VAL A 259 38.03 -26.71 -1.22
CA VAL A 259 37.76 -25.28 -0.98
C VAL A 259 37.51 -25.00 0.51
N LEU A 260 36.58 -25.72 1.15
CA LEU A 260 36.21 -25.46 2.56
C LEU A 260 37.34 -25.74 3.55
N ASP A 261 38.18 -26.73 3.26
CA ASP A 261 39.38 -27.02 4.06
C ASP A 261 40.46 -25.95 3.82
N LEU A 262 40.67 -25.48 2.58
CA LEU A 262 41.54 -24.32 2.30
C LEU A 262 41.05 -23.04 3.01
N MET A 263 39.73 -22.81 3.08
CA MET A 263 39.17 -21.68 3.86
C MET A 263 39.52 -21.81 5.35
N ARG A 264 39.52 -23.04 5.89
CA ARG A 264 39.88 -23.32 7.30
C ARG A 264 41.38 -23.15 7.56
N GLU A 265 42.23 -23.70 6.69
CA GLU A 265 43.70 -23.56 6.76
C GLU A 265 44.17 -22.11 6.67
N ARG A 266 43.41 -21.24 5.98
CA ARG A 266 43.67 -19.80 5.87
C ARG A 266 42.99 -18.95 6.95
N GLY A 267 42.30 -19.57 7.90
CA GLY A 267 41.68 -18.89 9.05
C GLY A 267 40.43 -18.06 8.73
N TRP A 268 39.72 -18.35 7.62
CA TRP A 268 38.53 -17.59 7.23
C TRP A 268 37.26 -18.11 7.94
N LEU A 269 36.40 -17.17 8.36
CA LEU A 269 35.25 -17.42 9.24
C LEU A 269 34.12 -18.23 8.55
N LEU A 270 34.11 -19.54 8.78
CA LEU A 270 32.99 -20.41 8.45
C LEU A 270 31.78 -20.09 9.35
N ASN A 271 30.78 -19.40 8.80
CA ASN A 271 29.63 -18.91 9.58
C ASN A 271 28.27 -19.36 9.01
N ALA A 272 27.20 -19.13 9.78
CA ALA A 272 25.84 -19.53 9.42
C ALA A 272 25.34 -18.88 8.11
N THR A 273 25.84 -17.70 7.74
CA THR A 273 25.46 -17.00 6.49
C THR A 273 26.02 -17.72 5.26
N LEU A 274 27.25 -18.22 5.33
CA LEU A 274 27.86 -19.03 4.27
C LEU A 274 27.11 -20.37 4.09
N PHE A 275 26.93 -21.13 5.18
CA PHE A 275 26.20 -22.40 5.14
C PHE A 275 24.75 -22.23 4.66
N ASN A 276 24.04 -21.19 5.12
CA ASN A 276 22.70 -20.87 4.63
C ASN A 276 22.64 -20.67 3.11
N ARG A 277 23.65 -20.02 2.53
CA ARG A 277 23.71 -19.77 1.07
C ARG A 277 24.02 -21.05 0.31
N LEU A 278 25.00 -21.83 0.75
CA LEU A 278 25.34 -23.14 0.16
C LEU A 278 24.14 -24.09 0.18
N ILE A 279 23.52 -24.30 1.34
CA ILE A 279 22.30 -25.13 1.50
C ILE A 279 21.17 -24.61 0.60
N THR A 280 20.93 -23.29 0.54
CA THR A 280 19.91 -22.71 -0.33
C THR A 280 20.23 -22.90 -1.82
N GLY A 281 21.50 -22.91 -2.20
CA GLY A 281 21.98 -23.24 -3.54
C GLY A 281 21.66 -24.68 -3.92
N GLU A 282 22.00 -25.65 -3.07
CA GLU A 282 21.72 -27.08 -3.31
C GLU A 282 20.23 -27.38 -3.43
N VAL A 283 19.40 -26.76 -2.60
CA VAL A 283 17.95 -26.91 -2.67
C VAL A 283 17.36 -26.28 -3.94
N ARG A 284 18.05 -25.30 -4.55
CA ARG A 284 17.71 -24.76 -5.88
C ARG A 284 18.20 -25.65 -7.02
N ALA A 285 19.44 -26.16 -6.95
CA ALA A 285 20.04 -27.06 -7.93
C ALA A 285 19.38 -28.45 -7.97
N GLY A 286 18.67 -28.84 -6.92
CA GLY A 286 17.96 -30.13 -6.85
C GLY A 286 18.75 -31.25 -6.17
N ASN A 287 19.73 -30.90 -5.33
CA ASN A 287 20.69 -31.82 -4.69
C ASN A 287 20.37 -32.03 -3.19
N PRO A 288 19.29 -32.73 -2.81
CA PRO A 288 18.83 -32.80 -1.42
C PRO A 288 19.82 -33.49 -0.48
N ARG A 289 20.60 -34.47 -0.96
CA ARG A 289 21.62 -35.13 -0.13
C ARG A 289 22.73 -34.14 0.24
N VAL A 290 23.29 -33.42 -0.73
CA VAL A 290 24.39 -32.47 -0.48
C VAL A 290 23.93 -31.33 0.45
N ALA A 291 22.70 -30.84 0.30
CA ALA A 291 22.09 -29.89 1.24
C ALA A 291 22.05 -30.44 2.69
N MET A 292 21.72 -31.72 2.87
CA MET A 292 21.73 -32.37 4.18
C MET A 292 23.14 -32.66 4.70
N THR A 293 24.09 -33.03 3.83
CA THR A 293 25.51 -33.18 4.19
C THR A 293 26.10 -31.86 4.69
N MET A 294 25.82 -30.74 3.99
CA MET A 294 26.21 -29.40 4.41
C MET A 294 25.57 -28.98 5.74
N TYR A 295 24.31 -29.38 5.99
CA TYR A 295 23.67 -29.17 7.29
C TYR A 295 24.29 -30.05 8.41
N GLY A 296 24.70 -31.27 8.10
CA GLY A 296 25.49 -32.12 8.99
C GLY A 296 26.83 -31.48 9.35
N MET A 297 27.56 -30.97 8.34
CA MET A 297 28.81 -30.21 8.54
C MET A 297 28.59 -28.97 9.40
N MET A 298 27.51 -28.21 9.16
CA MET A 298 27.15 -27.04 9.97
C MET A 298 26.94 -27.40 11.44
N LYS A 299 26.25 -28.52 11.73
CA LYS A 299 26.06 -29.03 13.11
C LYS A 299 27.37 -29.55 13.74
N ASN A 300 28.21 -30.24 12.97
CA ASN A 300 29.50 -30.77 13.44
C ASN A 300 30.54 -29.65 13.72
N LEU A 301 30.35 -28.46 13.16
CA LEU A 301 31.12 -27.25 13.45
C LEU A 301 30.45 -26.38 14.54
N GLU A 302 29.42 -26.90 15.22
CA GLU A 302 28.62 -26.24 16.25
C GLU A 302 27.91 -24.95 15.83
N ILE A 303 27.90 -24.62 14.54
CA ILE A 303 27.31 -23.38 14.01
C ILE A 303 25.78 -23.44 14.16
N PRO A 304 25.16 -22.49 14.90
CA PRO A 304 23.73 -22.56 15.22
C PRO A 304 22.86 -22.41 13.96
N PRO A 305 21.90 -23.32 13.73
CA PRO A 305 20.99 -23.23 12.59
C PRO A 305 19.96 -22.11 12.79
N THR A 306 19.56 -21.49 11.69
CA THR A 306 18.70 -20.30 11.66
C THR A 306 17.35 -20.60 11.00
N GLN A 307 16.36 -19.72 11.13
CA GLN A 307 15.08 -19.87 10.41
C GLN A 307 15.25 -20.01 8.88
N ARG A 308 16.33 -19.45 8.31
CA ARG A 308 16.69 -19.59 6.89
C ARG A 308 17.24 -20.97 6.55
N THR A 309 17.95 -21.60 7.49
CA THR A 309 18.47 -22.97 7.39
C THR A 309 17.30 -23.94 7.30
N PHE A 310 16.41 -23.93 8.30
CA PHE A 310 15.22 -24.78 8.31
C PHE A 310 14.29 -24.45 7.13
N GLY A 311 14.10 -23.18 6.76
CA GLY A 311 13.27 -22.79 5.62
C GLY A 311 13.71 -23.40 4.29
N SER A 312 15.02 -23.42 4.02
CA SER A 312 15.57 -24.10 2.85
C SER A 312 15.48 -25.63 2.98
N LEU A 313 15.73 -26.23 4.15
CA LEU A 313 15.64 -27.68 4.34
C LEU A 313 14.18 -28.19 4.21
N PHE A 314 13.19 -27.49 4.77
CA PHE A 314 11.76 -27.82 4.55
C PHE A 314 11.35 -27.69 3.07
N ALA A 315 11.96 -26.75 2.32
CA ALA A 315 11.69 -26.59 0.90
C ALA A 315 12.12 -27.79 0.04
N ILE A 316 13.02 -28.67 0.52
CA ILE A 316 13.33 -29.96 -0.11
C ILE A 316 12.07 -30.83 -0.20
N TYR A 317 11.50 -31.16 0.96
CA TYR A 317 10.33 -32.05 1.07
C TYR A 317 9.07 -31.44 0.41
N ARG A 318 8.96 -30.10 0.40
CA ARG A 318 7.92 -29.38 -0.34
C ARG A 318 8.01 -29.54 -1.86
N ARG A 319 9.21 -29.81 -2.40
CA ARG A 319 9.47 -30.04 -3.84
C ARG A 319 9.43 -31.53 -4.20
N MET A 320 9.97 -32.37 -3.33
CA MET A 320 10.01 -33.84 -3.44
C MET A 320 8.62 -34.46 -3.63
N ASP A 321 8.54 -35.65 -4.23
CA ASP A 321 7.32 -36.46 -4.27
C ASP A 321 7.37 -37.66 -3.29
N LEU A 322 6.21 -38.30 -3.10
CA LEU A 322 6.06 -39.40 -2.13
C LEU A 322 6.79 -40.70 -2.53
N LYS A 323 7.06 -40.94 -3.82
CA LYS A 323 7.84 -42.10 -4.28
C LYS A 323 9.32 -41.85 -4.01
N ALA A 324 9.83 -40.68 -4.37
CA ALA A 324 11.21 -40.26 -4.08
C ALA A 324 11.52 -40.28 -2.57
N TYR A 325 10.63 -39.70 -1.75
CA TYR A 325 10.78 -39.71 -0.29
C TYR A 325 10.78 -41.13 0.30
N ARG A 326 9.94 -42.03 -0.22
CA ARG A 326 9.90 -43.44 0.23
C ARG A 326 11.15 -44.23 -0.17
N SER A 327 11.80 -43.90 -1.30
CA SER A 327 13.11 -44.48 -1.66
C SER A 327 14.16 -44.08 -0.63
N LEU A 328 14.30 -42.78 -0.36
CA LEU A 328 15.28 -42.24 0.59
C LEU A 328 15.08 -42.79 2.02
N LEU A 329 13.84 -43.02 2.44
CA LEU A 329 13.54 -43.68 3.72
C LEU A 329 13.91 -45.17 3.76
N ALA A 330 13.84 -45.88 2.62
CA ALA A 330 14.18 -47.30 2.51
C ALA A 330 15.70 -47.55 2.41
N GLU A 331 16.43 -46.61 1.81
CA GLU A 331 17.89 -46.66 1.63
C GLU A 331 18.69 -46.59 2.96
N LYS A 332 18.07 -46.15 4.05
CA LYS A 332 18.68 -45.99 5.39
C LYS A 332 19.93 -45.08 5.43
N ASP A 333 20.09 -44.19 4.46
CA ASP A 333 21.18 -43.20 4.38
C ASP A 333 21.27 -42.38 5.69
N PRO A 334 22.37 -42.49 6.48
CA PRO A 334 22.49 -41.80 7.76
C PRO A 334 22.71 -40.30 7.62
N SER A 335 23.05 -39.80 6.42
CA SER A 335 23.15 -38.36 6.15
C SER A 335 21.77 -37.72 5.88
N PHE A 336 20.74 -38.52 5.61
CA PHE A 336 19.40 -38.02 5.29
C PHE A 336 18.55 -37.81 6.55
N VAL A 337 18.54 -36.57 7.05
CA VAL A 337 17.55 -36.11 8.05
C VAL A 337 16.14 -36.38 7.51
N ARG A 338 15.23 -36.86 8.37
CA ARG A 338 13.82 -37.13 8.01
C ARG A 338 12.95 -35.90 8.30
N LEU A 339 11.80 -35.72 7.61
CA LEU A 339 10.96 -34.52 7.80
C LEU A 339 10.53 -34.28 9.27
N ARG A 340 10.11 -35.34 9.97
CA ARG A 340 9.78 -35.29 11.41
C ARG A 340 11.00 -35.08 12.31
N GLN A 341 12.17 -35.53 11.89
CA GLN A 341 13.42 -35.27 12.60
C GLN A 341 13.82 -33.80 12.44
N LEU A 342 13.78 -33.24 11.23
CA LEU A 342 14.05 -31.82 10.97
C LEU A 342 13.10 -30.89 11.76
N SER A 343 11.87 -31.33 12.00
CA SER A 343 10.94 -30.58 12.85
C SER A 343 11.36 -30.61 14.31
N ARG A 344 11.76 -31.76 14.86
CA ARG A 344 12.33 -31.81 16.22
C ARG A 344 13.63 -31.01 16.34
N GLU A 345 14.53 -31.10 15.36
CA GLU A 345 15.77 -30.31 15.34
C GLU A 345 15.50 -28.78 15.21
N MET A 346 14.34 -28.38 14.65
CA MET A 346 13.86 -27.00 14.68
C MET A 346 13.31 -26.64 16.06
N ASP A 347 12.43 -27.47 16.62
CA ASP A 347 11.83 -27.27 17.94
C ASP A 347 12.92 -27.20 19.03
N GLU A 348 13.93 -28.07 18.98
CA GLU A 348 15.14 -28.05 19.81
C GLU A 348 15.91 -26.73 19.66
N ALA A 349 16.04 -26.21 18.43
CA ALA A 349 16.68 -24.91 18.18
C ALA A 349 15.85 -23.72 18.71
N THR A 350 14.52 -23.85 18.88
CA THR A 350 13.70 -22.83 19.54
C THR A 350 13.94 -22.74 21.05
N SER A 351 14.56 -23.76 21.65
CA SER A 351 14.81 -23.87 23.10
C SER A 351 16.29 -23.66 23.48
N ARG A 352 17.13 -23.16 22.56
CA ARG A 352 18.59 -23.11 22.73
C ARG A 352 19.09 -21.70 23.07
N GLU A 353 19.43 -21.48 24.33
CA GLU A 353 20.09 -20.26 24.80
C GLU A 353 21.54 -20.12 24.27
N PRO A 354 22.10 -18.89 24.21
CA PRO A 354 21.47 -17.60 24.55
C PRO A 354 20.61 -16.99 23.42
N ASN A 355 20.60 -17.59 22.22
CA ASN A 355 19.90 -17.07 21.04
C ASN A 355 18.90 -18.10 20.48
N PRO A 356 17.72 -18.26 21.10
CA PRO A 356 16.70 -19.21 20.64
C PRO A 356 16.16 -18.84 19.25
N LEU A 357 15.91 -19.86 18.42
CA LEU A 357 15.31 -19.66 17.11
C LEU A 357 13.83 -19.30 17.25
N ILE A 358 13.43 -18.13 16.75
CA ILE A 358 12.01 -17.73 16.64
C ILE A 358 11.50 -18.10 15.24
N PRO A 359 10.54 -19.06 15.10
CA PRO A 359 9.98 -19.42 13.81
C PRO A 359 9.09 -18.31 13.23
N SER A 360 9.17 -18.07 11.92
CA SER A 360 8.28 -17.12 11.24
C SER A 360 7.08 -17.82 10.59
N THR A 361 5.98 -17.09 10.39
CA THR A 361 4.78 -17.53 9.64
C THR A 361 5.15 -18.16 8.28
N ALA A 362 6.19 -17.65 7.61
CA ALA A 362 6.71 -18.17 6.34
C ALA A 362 7.46 -19.51 6.48
N LEU A 363 8.19 -19.71 7.58
CA LEU A 363 8.86 -20.98 7.90
C LEU A 363 7.82 -22.06 8.21
N LEU A 364 6.90 -21.79 9.13
CA LEU A 364 5.86 -22.75 9.54
C LEU A 364 4.91 -23.08 8.37
N ASN A 365 4.52 -22.10 7.54
CA ASN A 365 3.80 -22.38 6.28
C ASN A 365 4.61 -23.23 5.28
N THR A 366 5.95 -23.20 5.32
CA THR A 366 6.80 -24.03 4.45
C THR A 366 6.92 -25.45 4.98
N ALA A 367 7.05 -25.63 6.29
CA ALA A 367 7.00 -26.92 6.97
C ALA A 367 5.63 -27.59 6.78
N LEU A 368 4.54 -26.84 6.98
CA LEU A 368 3.16 -27.30 6.75
C LEU A 368 3.02 -27.88 5.35
N ARG A 369 3.34 -27.09 4.31
CA ARG A 369 3.29 -27.51 2.89
C ARG A 369 4.15 -28.74 2.60
N ALA A 370 5.28 -28.93 3.29
CA ALA A 370 6.10 -30.14 3.15
C ALA A 370 5.38 -31.39 3.69
N TYR A 371 4.79 -31.31 4.88
CA TYR A 371 3.95 -32.38 5.43
C TYR A 371 2.75 -32.70 4.52
N MET A 372 2.05 -31.68 3.98
CA MET A 372 0.96 -31.90 3.01
C MET A 372 1.45 -32.63 1.75
N ARG A 373 2.59 -32.20 1.20
CA ARG A 373 3.15 -32.75 -0.05
C ARG A 373 3.50 -34.22 0.07
N LEU A 374 4.05 -34.62 1.21
CA LEU A 374 4.42 -36.01 1.51
C LEU A 374 3.28 -36.81 2.18
N ARG A 375 2.08 -36.22 2.28
CA ARG A 375 0.86 -36.85 2.81
C ARG A 375 0.98 -37.33 4.27
N ASP A 376 1.85 -36.69 5.04
CA ASP A 376 1.99 -36.90 6.48
C ASP A 376 1.09 -35.89 7.21
N TYR A 377 -0.21 -36.14 7.14
CA TYR A 377 -1.26 -35.26 7.69
C TYR A 377 -1.17 -35.06 9.21
N PRO A 378 -0.81 -36.06 10.04
CA PRO A 378 -0.58 -35.81 11.47
C PRO A 378 0.54 -34.80 11.71
N GLY A 379 1.64 -34.87 10.94
CA GLY A 379 2.71 -33.86 11.03
C GLY A 379 2.26 -32.47 10.55
N ALA A 380 1.34 -32.40 9.57
CA ALA A 380 0.72 -31.13 9.17
C ALA A 380 -0.15 -30.52 10.29
N ILE A 381 -0.90 -31.35 11.03
CA ILE A 381 -1.72 -30.90 12.17
C ILE A 381 -0.84 -30.41 13.32
N VAL A 382 0.19 -31.18 13.71
CA VAL A 382 1.18 -30.73 14.71
C VAL A 382 1.87 -29.44 14.28
N THR A 383 2.14 -29.25 12.98
CA THR A 383 2.70 -27.97 12.48
C THR A 383 1.73 -26.80 12.63
N LEU A 384 0.41 -27.02 12.56
CA LEU A 384 -0.60 -25.98 12.84
C LEU A 384 -0.65 -25.64 14.33
N GLU A 385 -0.55 -26.63 15.22
CA GLU A 385 -0.43 -26.43 16.66
C GLU A 385 0.86 -25.66 17.02
N SER A 386 1.97 -25.92 16.31
CA SER A 386 3.23 -25.19 16.48
C SER A 386 3.14 -23.69 16.19
N PHE A 387 2.22 -23.21 15.33
CA PHE A 387 2.02 -21.75 15.17
C PHE A 387 1.68 -21.10 16.52
N ALA A 388 0.68 -21.65 17.22
CA ALA A 388 0.27 -21.15 18.51
C ALA A 388 1.34 -21.36 19.59
N ARG A 389 2.00 -22.53 19.62
CA ARG A 389 3.10 -22.83 20.57
C ARG A 389 4.23 -21.80 20.49
N TYR A 390 4.47 -21.24 19.31
CA TYR A 390 5.50 -20.22 19.06
C TYR A 390 4.97 -18.77 19.03
N GLY A 391 3.70 -18.54 19.38
CA GLY A 391 3.09 -17.20 19.34
C GLY A 391 2.97 -16.60 17.93
N VAL A 392 3.04 -17.43 16.89
CA VAL A 392 3.06 -17.01 15.48
C VAL A 392 1.63 -16.96 14.93
N PRO A 393 1.16 -15.80 14.44
CA PRO A 393 -0.19 -15.70 13.87
C PRO A 393 -0.32 -16.49 12.56
N LEU A 394 -1.48 -17.12 12.38
CA LEU A 394 -1.92 -17.78 11.14
C LEU A 394 -2.28 -16.70 10.10
N ASP A 395 -1.83 -16.85 8.85
CA ASP A 395 -2.16 -15.91 7.77
C ASP A 395 -3.17 -16.50 6.76
N HIS A 396 -3.73 -15.64 5.89
CA HIS A 396 -4.60 -16.08 4.78
C HIS A 396 -3.95 -17.22 3.96
N ARG A 397 -2.63 -17.23 3.79
CA ARG A 397 -1.92 -18.28 3.04
C ARG A 397 -1.95 -19.62 3.79
N THR A 398 -1.86 -19.62 5.13
CA THR A 398 -2.07 -20.80 5.97
C THR A 398 -3.46 -21.38 5.76
N TYR A 399 -4.52 -20.57 5.91
CA TYR A 399 -5.90 -21.03 5.67
C TYR A 399 -6.08 -21.57 4.25
N LYS A 400 -5.55 -20.87 3.24
CA LYS A 400 -5.60 -21.27 1.83
C LYS A 400 -4.92 -22.62 1.56
N ASP A 401 -3.85 -22.95 2.29
CA ASP A 401 -3.17 -24.25 2.18
C ASP A 401 -3.88 -25.36 2.97
N VAL A 402 -4.45 -25.06 4.15
CA VAL A 402 -5.27 -26.01 4.92
C VAL A 402 -6.52 -26.43 4.14
N ILE A 403 -7.23 -25.49 3.49
CA ILE A 403 -8.37 -25.83 2.63
C ILE A 403 -7.91 -26.74 1.48
N LYS A 404 -6.81 -26.41 0.79
CA LYS A 404 -6.24 -27.27 -0.28
C LYS A 404 -5.82 -28.65 0.22
N LEU A 405 -5.36 -28.80 1.46
CA LEU A 405 -5.04 -30.09 2.08
C LEU A 405 -6.29 -30.94 2.25
N VAL A 406 -7.35 -30.38 2.85
CA VAL A 406 -8.60 -31.10 3.15
C VAL A 406 -9.27 -31.54 1.86
N VAL A 407 -9.48 -30.61 0.92
CA VAL A 407 -10.10 -30.89 -0.39
C VAL A 407 -9.33 -31.98 -1.15
N ARG A 408 -7.99 -31.95 -1.16
CA ARG A 408 -7.17 -32.98 -1.83
C ARG A 408 -7.14 -34.32 -1.10
N ARG A 409 -7.29 -34.36 0.23
CA ARG A 409 -7.42 -35.62 0.98
C ARG A 409 -8.74 -36.30 0.66
N ILE A 410 -9.85 -35.55 0.71
CA ILE A 410 -11.19 -36.02 0.36
C ILE A 410 -11.20 -36.56 -1.08
N TRP A 411 -10.67 -35.77 -2.04
CA TRP A 411 -10.55 -36.21 -3.44
C TRP A 411 -9.76 -37.52 -3.60
N PHE A 412 -8.65 -37.68 -2.89
CA PHE A 412 -7.81 -38.88 -3.03
C PHE A 412 -8.43 -40.13 -2.39
N GLU A 413 -9.25 -40.00 -1.35
CA GLU A 413 -10.02 -41.14 -0.80
C GLU A 413 -11.15 -41.55 -1.76
N ILE A 414 -11.86 -40.59 -2.37
CA ILE A 414 -13.01 -40.85 -3.25
C ILE A 414 -12.58 -41.33 -4.64
N ALA A 415 -11.59 -40.68 -5.27
CA ALA A 415 -11.08 -41.08 -6.59
C ALA A 415 -10.18 -42.33 -6.54
N GLY A 416 -9.71 -42.73 -5.35
CA GLY A 416 -8.87 -43.91 -5.15
C GLY A 416 -9.68 -45.20 -5.08
N LYS A 417 -9.43 -46.15 -5.99
CA LYS A 417 -10.00 -47.53 -5.93
C LYS A 417 -9.42 -48.39 -4.78
N ARG A 418 -9.33 -47.86 -3.56
CA ARG A 418 -8.87 -48.55 -2.33
C ARG A 418 -10.00 -48.68 -1.30
N GLN A 419 -10.98 -49.51 -1.61
CA GLN A 419 -12.19 -49.77 -0.83
C GLN A 419 -11.99 -50.38 0.59
N LYS A 420 -10.77 -50.44 1.13
CA LYS A 420 -10.44 -51.24 2.34
C LYS A 420 -10.00 -50.47 3.59
N GLU A 421 -9.68 -49.18 3.49
CA GLU A 421 -9.35 -48.34 4.65
C GLU A 421 -10.12 -47.03 4.58
N VAL A 422 -11.38 -47.08 5.01
CA VAL A 422 -12.28 -45.93 5.09
C VAL A 422 -12.48 -45.59 6.56
N ARG A 423 -12.09 -44.37 6.96
CA ARG A 423 -12.41 -43.75 8.27
C ARG A 423 -12.47 -42.23 8.17
N TRP A 424 -11.43 -41.60 7.62
CA TRP A 424 -11.26 -40.14 7.75
C TRP A 424 -12.31 -39.32 7.00
N ALA A 425 -12.68 -39.67 5.75
CA ALA A 425 -13.80 -39.01 5.08
C ALA A 425 -15.14 -39.20 5.82
N ASP A 426 -15.41 -40.37 6.39
CA ASP A 426 -16.64 -40.67 7.14
C ASP A 426 -16.70 -39.90 8.46
N GLU A 427 -15.58 -39.84 9.20
CA GLU A 427 -15.43 -39.03 10.43
C GLU A 427 -15.59 -37.54 10.13
N PHE A 428 -15.01 -37.05 9.02
CA PHE A 428 -15.12 -35.66 8.59
C PHE A 428 -16.55 -35.29 8.17
N LEU A 429 -17.20 -36.10 7.32
CA LEU A 429 -18.56 -35.86 6.84
C LEU A 429 -19.64 -36.22 7.87
N GLY A 430 -19.31 -37.06 8.85
CA GLY A 430 -20.23 -37.64 9.84
C GLY A 430 -21.33 -38.52 9.23
N ALA A 431 -21.07 -39.05 8.04
CA ALA A 431 -21.95 -39.93 7.26
C ALA A 431 -21.08 -40.80 6.34
N ASN A 432 -21.58 -41.98 5.97
CA ASN A 432 -20.89 -42.91 5.07
C ASN A 432 -20.73 -42.29 3.67
N TRP A 433 -19.49 -42.08 3.23
CA TRP A 433 -19.18 -41.40 1.97
C TRP A 433 -19.79 -42.06 0.73
N LYS A 434 -20.11 -43.36 0.78
CA LYS A 434 -20.75 -44.09 -0.33
C LYS A 434 -22.14 -43.58 -0.65
N ASP A 435 -22.81 -42.98 0.33
CA ASP A 435 -24.16 -42.43 0.20
C ASP A 435 -24.14 -40.98 -0.30
N VAL A 436 -22.95 -40.38 -0.45
CA VAL A 436 -22.70 -39.01 -0.94
C VAL A 436 -22.09 -39.05 -2.34
N GLN A 437 -22.90 -38.83 -3.38
CA GLN A 437 -22.39 -38.73 -4.76
C GLN A 437 -21.69 -37.38 -4.97
N LEU A 438 -20.41 -37.31 -4.65
CA LEU A 438 -19.55 -36.15 -4.91
C LEU A 438 -19.14 -36.10 -6.39
N ASP A 439 -19.66 -35.11 -7.13
CA ASP A 439 -19.21 -34.83 -8.50
C ASP A 439 -17.71 -34.43 -8.48
N PRO A 440 -16.82 -35.15 -9.20
CA PRO A 440 -15.42 -34.77 -9.32
C PRO A 440 -15.23 -33.32 -9.81
N LYS A 441 -16.13 -32.82 -10.66
CA LYS A 441 -16.10 -31.43 -11.17
C LYS A 441 -16.32 -30.40 -10.07
N LEU A 442 -17.12 -30.70 -9.03
CA LEU A 442 -17.31 -29.79 -7.90
C LEU A 442 -16.00 -29.63 -7.12
N VAL A 443 -15.23 -30.71 -6.97
CA VAL A 443 -13.93 -30.67 -6.31
C VAL A 443 -12.89 -29.92 -7.14
N ASP A 444 -12.85 -30.17 -8.45
CA ASP A 444 -11.99 -29.40 -9.36
C ASP A 444 -12.41 -27.92 -9.45
N HIS A 445 -13.69 -27.61 -9.35
CA HIS A 445 -14.21 -26.23 -9.31
C HIS A 445 -13.84 -25.50 -8.01
N ILE A 446 -13.95 -26.17 -6.85
CA ILE A 446 -13.47 -25.64 -5.56
C ILE A 446 -11.95 -25.39 -5.64
N LEU A 447 -11.17 -26.34 -6.15
CA LEU A 447 -9.73 -26.16 -6.34
C LEU A 447 -9.39 -25.05 -7.35
N TYR A 448 -10.21 -24.86 -8.39
CA TYR A 448 -10.08 -23.79 -9.39
C TYR A 448 -10.34 -22.42 -8.76
N LEU A 449 -11.43 -22.22 -8.02
CA LEU A 449 -11.73 -20.97 -7.31
C LEU A 449 -10.62 -20.60 -6.30
N ILE A 450 -10.14 -21.58 -5.52
CA ILE A 450 -9.01 -21.38 -4.59
C ILE A 450 -7.70 -21.08 -5.37
N SER A 451 -7.53 -21.60 -6.59
CA SER A 451 -6.37 -21.27 -7.43
C SER A 451 -6.41 -19.84 -7.96
N ARG A 452 -7.61 -19.32 -8.26
CA ARG A 452 -7.88 -17.96 -8.77
C ARG A 452 -7.86 -16.86 -7.71
N GLU A 453 -7.73 -17.22 -6.43
CA GLU A 453 -7.96 -16.33 -5.26
C GLU A 453 -9.43 -15.84 -5.13
N GLN A 454 -10.37 -16.48 -5.83
CA GLN A 454 -11.81 -16.18 -5.81
C GLN A 454 -12.59 -16.99 -4.75
N PHE A 455 -11.88 -17.61 -3.80
CA PHE A 455 -12.50 -18.37 -2.71
C PHE A 455 -12.57 -17.50 -1.46
N ASP A 456 -13.58 -16.63 -1.40
CA ASP A 456 -13.86 -15.84 -0.20
C ASP A 456 -14.33 -16.75 0.93
N VAL A 457 -13.57 -16.76 2.02
CA VAL A 457 -13.86 -17.53 3.23
C VAL A 457 -15.09 -16.98 3.97
N LYS A 458 -15.55 -15.76 3.65
CA LYS A 458 -16.77 -15.16 4.19
C LYS A 458 -18.06 -15.52 3.43
N SER A 459 -17.99 -16.18 2.27
CA SER A 459 -19.18 -16.46 1.44
C SER A 459 -20.01 -17.66 1.97
N PRO A 460 -21.28 -17.48 2.36
CA PRO A 460 -22.09 -18.55 2.93
C PRO A 460 -22.82 -19.36 1.86
N LEU A 461 -22.34 -20.58 1.59
CA LEU A 461 -23.04 -21.55 0.73
C LEU A 461 -24.30 -22.10 1.44
N TYR A 462 -25.43 -21.42 1.24
CA TYR A 462 -26.77 -21.89 1.58
C TYR A 462 -27.45 -22.57 0.37
N PRO A 463 -27.86 -23.83 0.49
CA PRO A 463 -29.05 -24.34 -0.17
C PRO A 463 -30.31 -23.92 0.59
N THR A 464 -31.38 -23.67 -0.14
CA THR A 464 -32.72 -23.49 0.42
C THR A 464 -33.35 -24.84 0.82
N GLY A 465 -34.00 -24.91 1.99
CA GLY A 465 -34.88 -26.03 2.35
C GLY A 465 -34.83 -26.45 3.83
N ASN A 466 -35.99 -26.85 4.37
CA ASN A 466 -36.19 -27.17 5.80
C ASN A 466 -35.57 -28.51 6.28
N ALA A 467 -34.69 -29.13 5.48
CA ALA A 467 -34.26 -30.54 5.63
C ALA A 467 -33.34 -30.84 6.84
N PHE A 468 -33.00 -29.86 7.67
CA PHE A 468 -31.98 -30.01 8.73
C PHE A 468 -32.53 -30.09 10.16
N LYS A 469 -33.83 -29.91 10.39
CA LYS A 469 -34.39 -29.86 11.75
C LYS A 469 -34.52 -31.24 12.43
N GLU A 470 -34.57 -32.32 11.64
CA GLU A 470 -34.74 -33.71 12.14
C GLU A 470 -33.41 -34.45 12.43
N LEU A 471 -32.26 -33.83 12.13
CA LEU A 471 -30.94 -34.46 12.30
C LEU A 471 -30.35 -34.30 13.71
N ASP A 472 -30.93 -33.47 14.56
CA ASP A 472 -30.43 -33.16 15.91
C ASP A 472 -30.93 -34.18 16.97
N ASP A 473 -32.13 -34.74 16.78
CA ASP A 473 -32.84 -35.60 17.76
C ASP A 473 -32.17 -36.95 18.07
N LYS A 474 -31.04 -37.29 17.42
CA LYS A 474 -30.28 -38.53 17.66
C LYS A 474 -29.03 -38.35 18.54
N GLY A 475 -28.94 -37.24 19.27
CA GLY A 475 -28.47 -37.22 20.66
C GLY A 475 -27.01 -37.61 20.95
N LYS A 476 -26.12 -37.65 19.95
CA LYS A 476 -24.70 -38.02 20.13
C LYS A 476 -23.67 -36.92 19.88
N TYR A 477 -24.08 -35.73 19.47
CA TYR A 477 -23.22 -34.55 19.42
C TYR A 477 -23.98 -33.33 19.95
N ARG A 478 -23.66 -32.87 21.17
CA ARG A 478 -24.15 -31.57 21.64
C ARG A 478 -23.41 -30.46 20.89
N VAL A 479 -24.16 -29.54 20.29
CA VAL A 479 -23.63 -28.25 19.87
C VAL A 479 -23.09 -27.53 21.12
N PRO A 480 -21.86 -26.96 21.11
CA PRO A 480 -21.39 -26.14 22.22
C PRO A 480 -22.33 -24.94 22.39
N THR A 481 -22.81 -24.67 23.61
CA THR A 481 -23.62 -23.48 23.87
C THR A 481 -22.77 -22.23 23.72
N VAL A 482 -23.40 -21.08 23.43
CA VAL A 482 -22.71 -19.79 23.30
C VAL A 482 -21.87 -19.47 24.56
N THR A 483 -22.37 -19.82 25.75
CA THR A 483 -21.64 -19.74 27.02
C THR A 483 -20.33 -20.54 27.09
N MET A 484 -20.13 -21.57 26.26
CA MET A 484 -18.85 -22.28 26.13
C MET A 484 -17.87 -21.58 25.19
N MET A 485 -18.34 -20.64 24.36
CA MET A 485 -17.53 -19.80 23.47
C MET A 485 -17.11 -18.48 24.15
N GLU A 486 -17.78 -18.10 25.25
CA GLU A 486 -17.62 -16.82 25.97
C GLU A 486 -16.75 -16.90 27.25
N HIS A 487 -15.98 -17.98 27.43
CA HIS A 487 -14.89 -18.09 28.40
C HIS A 487 -15.16 -17.76 29.89
N LYS A 488 -16.40 -17.90 30.39
CA LYS A 488 -16.68 -17.85 31.86
C LYS A 488 -16.34 -19.14 32.61
N PHE A 489 -15.13 -19.66 32.42
CA PHE A 489 -14.56 -20.77 33.18
C PHE A 489 -13.03 -20.60 33.30
N ARG A 490 -12.48 -20.63 34.52
CA ARG A 490 -11.02 -20.69 34.77
C ARG A 490 -10.62 -22.15 34.98
N PRO A 491 -9.74 -22.72 34.14
CA PRO A 491 -8.64 -23.53 34.70
C PRO A 491 -7.34 -23.53 33.88
N ASP A 492 -6.23 -23.77 34.61
CA ASP A 492 -4.98 -24.45 34.20
C ASP A 492 -4.13 -23.91 33.01
N PRO A 493 -2.84 -23.52 33.20
CA PRO A 493 -1.95 -23.04 32.13
C PRO A 493 -1.58 -24.05 31.01
N TRP A 494 -2.05 -25.30 31.07
CA TRP A 494 -1.43 -26.43 30.36
C TRP A 494 -2.28 -27.15 29.28
N ASN A 495 -3.35 -26.53 28.77
CA ASN A 495 -4.02 -27.06 27.56
C ASN A 495 -4.65 -25.99 26.67
N PHE A 496 -4.11 -25.83 25.46
CA PHE A 496 -4.71 -25.04 24.39
C PHE A 496 -5.25 -25.94 23.27
N HIS A 497 -6.48 -25.66 22.80
CA HIS A 497 -7.04 -26.24 21.58
C HIS A 497 -7.59 -25.12 20.69
N TYR A 498 -7.09 -25.01 19.46
CA TYR A 498 -7.42 -23.93 18.54
C TYR A 498 -8.46 -24.36 17.51
N GLU A 499 -9.57 -23.62 17.40
CA GLU A 499 -10.67 -23.94 16.49
C GLU A 499 -10.34 -23.60 15.02
N VAL A 500 -9.65 -24.52 14.33
CA VAL A 500 -9.74 -24.67 12.85
C VAL A 500 -11.14 -25.19 12.44
N VAL A 501 -11.90 -25.67 13.42
CA VAL A 501 -13.18 -26.37 13.29
C VAL A 501 -14.29 -25.58 12.57
N PRO A 502 -14.45 -24.24 12.68
CA PRO A 502 -15.46 -23.49 11.93
C PRO A 502 -15.26 -23.58 10.41
N LEU A 503 -14.01 -23.52 9.94
CA LEU A 503 -13.66 -23.65 8.52
C LEU A 503 -13.88 -25.08 8.01
N LEU A 504 -13.57 -26.08 8.85
CA LEU A 504 -13.83 -27.49 8.56
C LEU A 504 -15.35 -27.79 8.54
N ARG A 505 -16.13 -27.24 9.48
CA ARG A 505 -17.60 -27.28 9.52
C ARG A 505 -18.20 -26.62 8.26
N LEU A 506 -17.69 -25.46 7.83
CA LEU A 506 -18.09 -24.78 6.59
C LEU A 506 -17.84 -25.66 5.35
N LEU A 507 -16.64 -26.22 5.23
CA LEU A 507 -16.29 -27.06 4.07
C LEU A 507 -17.13 -28.35 4.03
N ARG A 508 -17.38 -28.97 5.19
CA ARG A 508 -18.32 -30.10 5.35
C ARG A 508 -19.74 -29.72 4.92
N ARG A 509 -20.26 -28.59 5.39
CA ARG A 509 -21.60 -28.07 5.03
C ARG A 509 -21.71 -27.87 3.52
N ALA A 510 -20.73 -27.22 2.88
CA ALA A 510 -20.69 -26.99 1.44
C ALA A 510 -20.66 -28.28 0.58
N ILE A 511 -20.12 -29.38 1.12
CA ILE A 511 -20.11 -30.70 0.48
C ILE A 511 -21.46 -31.39 0.60
N VAL A 512 -22.06 -31.40 1.80
CA VAL A 512 -23.39 -32.00 2.05
C VAL A 512 -24.50 -31.22 1.31
N ALA A 513 -24.36 -29.90 1.25
CA ALA A 513 -25.27 -28.95 0.61
C ALA A 513 -25.68 -29.28 -0.84
N ASN A 514 -24.81 -29.94 -1.60
CA ASN A 514 -24.98 -30.17 -3.05
C ASN A 514 -25.39 -31.61 -3.42
N ASN A 515 -25.93 -32.41 -2.49
CA ASN A 515 -26.34 -33.80 -2.76
C ASN A 515 -27.88 -34.02 -2.68
N PRO A 516 -28.62 -34.16 -3.80
CA PRO A 516 -30.10 -34.13 -3.81
C PRO A 516 -30.84 -35.37 -3.26
N ARG A 517 -30.23 -36.24 -2.45
CA ARG A 517 -30.80 -37.55 -2.07
C ARG A 517 -30.71 -37.90 -0.57
N VAL A 518 -30.89 -36.91 0.31
CA VAL A 518 -31.32 -37.16 1.69
C VAL A 518 -32.85 -37.05 1.72
N PRO A 519 -33.62 -38.15 1.93
CA PRO A 519 -35.08 -38.10 1.77
C PRO A 519 -35.78 -37.45 2.98
N ALA A 520 -36.69 -36.50 2.70
CA ALA A 520 -37.75 -36.11 3.63
C ALA A 520 -39.01 -36.95 3.34
N ALA A 521 -39.74 -37.37 4.38
CA ALA A 521 -40.83 -38.35 4.25
C ALA A 521 -42.22 -37.76 4.56
N GLN A 522 -43.16 -38.01 3.63
CA GLN A 522 -44.62 -38.08 3.83
C GLN A 522 -45.37 -36.92 4.53
N ILE A 523 -45.98 -36.03 3.73
CA ILE A 523 -47.38 -35.57 3.89
C ILE A 523 -48.02 -35.55 2.48
N GLU A 524 -49.34 -35.76 2.38
CA GLU A 524 -50.07 -36.09 1.13
C GLU A 524 -50.73 -34.89 0.39
N VAL A 525 -51.35 -35.19 -0.76
CA VAL A 525 -51.94 -34.25 -1.76
C VAL A 525 -53.46 -34.04 -1.53
N PRO A 526 -54.12 -33.04 -2.16
CA PRO A 526 -54.89 -33.40 -3.37
C PRO A 526 -55.09 -32.32 -4.47
N ILE A 527 -54.88 -32.75 -5.73
CA ILE A 527 -55.74 -32.53 -6.94
C ILE A 527 -55.88 -31.11 -7.56
N GLY A 528 -55.72 -30.99 -8.89
CA GLY A 528 -55.91 -29.72 -9.64
C GLY A 528 -55.88 -29.73 -11.19
N PHE A 529 -56.52 -30.71 -11.86
CA PHE A 529 -56.75 -30.77 -13.34
C PHE A 529 -55.55 -30.98 -14.31
N CYS A 530 -55.87 -31.33 -15.57
CA CYS A 530 -55.02 -31.97 -16.59
C CYS A 530 -55.73 -31.93 -17.99
N PRO A 531 -55.26 -32.65 -19.04
CA PRO A 531 -54.34 -32.30 -20.15
C PRO A 531 -55.12 -31.88 -21.45
N PRO A 532 -54.73 -32.09 -22.75
CA PRO A 532 -53.50 -32.57 -23.44
C PRO A 532 -53.00 -31.59 -24.58
N SER A 533 -52.17 -31.89 -25.61
CA SER A 533 -51.75 -33.15 -26.26
C SER A 533 -50.50 -33.10 -27.18
N LEU A 534 -49.67 -34.16 -27.13
CA LEU A 534 -49.09 -34.94 -28.27
C LEU A 534 -47.92 -34.37 -29.16
N PRO A 535 -47.13 -35.23 -29.88
CA PRO A 535 -45.65 -35.14 -29.81
C PRO A 535 -44.85 -35.51 -31.12
N LEU A 536 -43.54 -35.82 -30.94
CA LEU A 536 -42.64 -36.66 -31.77
C LEU A 536 -42.20 -36.18 -33.17
N PHE A 537 -40.87 -36.13 -33.40
CA PHE A 537 -40.09 -37.24 -34.03
C PHE A 537 -38.56 -36.98 -33.96
N ALA A 538 -37.71 -37.92 -34.41
CA ALA A 538 -36.26 -37.86 -34.17
C ALA A 538 -35.34 -38.56 -35.20
N SER A 539 -34.09 -38.05 -35.27
CA SER A 539 -32.81 -38.75 -35.59
C SER A 539 -32.36 -38.98 -37.05
N ARG A 540 -31.04 -39.22 -37.19
CA ARG A 540 -30.20 -39.53 -38.39
C ARG A 540 -29.83 -38.34 -39.29
N GLY A 541 -28.59 -38.22 -39.81
CA GLY A 541 -27.39 -39.05 -39.61
C GLY A 541 -26.13 -38.56 -40.37
N LEU A 542 -24.96 -39.13 -40.00
CA LEU A 542 -23.58 -39.02 -40.55
C LEU A 542 -23.45 -38.69 -42.07
N HIS A 543 -22.44 -37.94 -42.55
CA HIS A 543 -21.00 -38.36 -42.58
C HIS A 543 -19.97 -37.21 -42.81
N SER A 544 -18.73 -37.54 -43.18
CA SER A 544 -17.50 -36.72 -43.08
C SER A 544 -16.55 -36.84 -44.29
N THR A 545 -15.78 -35.79 -44.63
CA THR A 545 -14.42 -35.90 -45.23
C THR A 545 -13.61 -34.58 -45.20
N MET A 546 -12.27 -34.68 -45.34
CA MET A 546 -11.30 -33.61 -45.66
C MET A 546 -11.03 -33.60 -47.20
N THR A 547 -10.19 -32.78 -47.88
CA THR A 547 -8.85 -32.19 -47.61
C THR A 547 -8.53 -30.95 -48.50
N GLU A 548 -7.33 -30.36 -48.29
CA GLU A 548 -6.53 -29.44 -49.14
C GLU A 548 -6.64 -29.62 -50.69
N LYS A 549 -6.23 -28.69 -51.60
CA LYS A 549 -4.94 -27.94 -51.65
C LYS A 549 -4.90 -26.74 -52.64
N ARG A 550 -3.71 -26.13 -52.82
CA ARG A 550 -3.38 -24.92 -53.64
C ARG A 550 -3.04 -25.25 -55.11
N GLU A 551 -3.04 -24.24 -55.99
CA GLU A 551 -1.83 -23.91 -56.80
C GLU A 551 -1.70 -22.42 -57.23
N ARG A 552 -0.78 -22.06 -58.16
CA ARG A 552 -0.23 -20.68 -58.33
C ARG A 552 -0.14 -20.10 -59.79
N PRO A 553 1.01 -19.66 -60.39
CA PRO A 553 1.16 -18.29 -60.98
C PRO A 553 1.75 -18.29 -62.43
N PRO A 554 2.40 -17.24 -63.01
CA PRO A 554 2.58 -15.80 -62.69
C PRO A 554 2.02 -14.90 -63.85
N ALA A 555 2.57 -13.81 -64.43
CA ALA A 555 3.76 -12.92 -64.31
C ALA A 555 3.51 -11.57 -65.04
N GLY A 556 4.39 -10.56 -64.92
CA GLY A 556 4.42 -9.39 -65.85
C GLY A 556 5.01 -8.07 -65.34
N THR A 557 6.32 -7.84 -65.51
CA THR A 557 7.05 -6.56 -65.34
C THR A 557 7.69 -6.15 -66.67
N PRO A 558 8.11 -4.88 -66.96
CA PRO A 558 8.58 -3.80 -66.07
C PRO A 558 7.70 -2.52 -66.20
N ALA A 559 8.09 -1.22 -66.12
CA ALA A 559 9.39 -0.52 -66.13
C ALA A 559 9.35 0.90 -65.50
N SER A 560 10.39 1.70 -65.76
CA SER A 560 10.60 3.13 -65.39
C SER A 560 11.56 3.76 -66.42
N PRO A 561 11.99 5.05 -66.37
CA PRO A 561 11.64 6.17 -65.46
C PRO A 561 11.37 7.53 -66.19
N ALA A 562 11.06 8.63 -65.44
CA ALA A 562 11.79 9.92 -65.50
C ALA A 562 11.10 11.15 -64.82
N LYS A 563 11.92 11.98 -64.16
CA LYS A 563 11.87 13.46 -63.95
C LYS A 563 10.61 14.19 -63.41
N ARG A 564 10.86 14.97 -62.33
CA ARG A 564 10.60 16.43 -62.09
C ARG A 564 9.62 17.17 -63.05
N GLN A 565 8.82 18.16 -62.62
CA GLN A 565 8.95 19.08 -61.45
C GLN A 565 7.64 19.83 -61.13
N ASN A 566 7.50 20.36 -59.90
CA ASN A 566 6.64 21.47 -59.44
C ASN A 566 5.10 21.45 -59.67
N GLY A 567 4.35 21.92 -58.67
CA GLY A 567 2.90 22.19 -58.74
C GLY A 567 2.27 22.34 -57.35
N THR A 568 1.59 23.45 -57.07
CA THR A 568 1.16 23.83 -55.70
C THR A 568 -0.33 23.62 -55.40
N SER A 569 -0.61 23.45 -54.10
CA SER A 569 -1.82 23.91 -53.40
C SER A 569 -3.22 23.49 -53.92
N TRP A 570 -3.73 22.34 -53.47
CA TRP A 570 -5.18 22.20 -53.18
C TRP A 570 -5.50 21.16 -52.09
N LYS A 571 -5.10 21.43 -50.84
CA LYS A 571 -5.47 20.62 -49.64
C LYS A 571 -5.59 21.50 -48.38
N TRP A 572 -6.69 22.24 -48.24
CA TRP A 572 -6.93 23.07 -47.04
C TRP A 572 -8.35 22.99 -46.43
N LEU A 573 -9.27 22.18 -46.98
CA LEU A 573 -10.66 22.10 -46.49
C LEU A 573 -11.15 20.70 -46.05
N THR A 574 -10.32 19.66 -46.12
CA THR A 574 -10.71 18.28 -45.72
C THR A 574 -9.86 17.67 -44.59
N GLY A 575 -8.78 18.33 -44.16
CA GLY A 575 -7.89 17.82 -43.09
C GLY A 575 -8.30 18.22 -41.67
N ILE A 576 -8.92 19.40 -41.50
CA ILE A 576 -9.13 20.03 -40.18
C ILE A 576 -10.27 19.36 -39.39
N ALA A 577 -11.21 18.69 -40.07
CA ALA A 577 -12.34 18.00 -39.42
C ALA A 577 -11.99 16.64 -38.80
N LEU A 578 -10.78 16.10 -39.01
CA LEU A 578 -10.41 14.74 -38.58
C LEU A 578 -9.32 14.68 -37.50
N SER A 579 -8.50 15.72 -37.34
CA SER A 579 -7.45 15.75 -36.30
C SER A 579 -7.96 16.16 -34.92
N THR A 580 -9.06 16.91 -34.85
CA THR A 580 -9.71 17.36 -33.59
C THR A 580 -10.52 16.27 -32.89
N ILE A 581 -10.81 15.15 -33.56
CA ILE A 581 -11.61 14.04 -33.01
C ILE A 581 -10.72 12.97 -32.35
N LEU A 582 -9.42 12.93 -32.67
CA LEU A 582 -8.47 11.89 -32.25
C LEU A 582 -7.50 12.30 -31.13
N SER A 583 -7.71 13.46 -30.51
CA SER A 583 -6.83 14.04 -29.48
C SER A 583 -7.51 14.33 -28.13
N LEU A 584 -8.77 13.89 -27.92
CA LEU A 584 -9.58 14.19 -26.72
C LEU A 584 -9.91 12.97 -25.84
N SER A 585 -9.31 11.81 -26.10
CA SER A 585 -9.72 10.53 -25.49
C SER A 585 -8.96 10.10 -24.23
N PHE A 586 -8.41 11.03 -23.45
CA PHE A 586 -7.90 10.78 -22.10
C PHE A 586 -8.19 11.97 -21.16
N PHE A 587 -8.57 11.66 -19.92
CA PHE A 587 -8.75 12.59 -18.79
C PHE A 587 -9.69 13.79 -18.96
N ASN A 588 -10.80 13.62 -19.68
CA ASN A 588 -12.00 14.44 -19.45
C ASN A 588 -13.25 13.56 -19.48
N ILE A 589 -13.96 13.47 -18.35
CA ILE A 589 -15.36 13.04 -18.35
C ILE A 589 -16.15 14.21 -18.96
N PRO A 590 -17.07 13.99 -19.91
CA PRO A 590 -17.86 15.08 -20.48
C PRO A 590 -18.66 15.79 -19.37
N ARG A 591 -18.92 17.09 -19.56
CA ARG A 591 -19.72 17.93 -18.63
C ARG A 591 -21.13 17.41 -18.32
N SER A 592 -21.58 16.31 -18.93
CA SER A 592 -22.80 15.59 -18.56
C SER A 592 -22.56 14.08 -18.64
N TYR A 593 -22.84 13.36 -17.57
CA TYR A 593 -22.71 11.90 -17.49
C TYR A 593 -23.78 11.28 -16.58
N VAL A 594 -23.85 9.95 -16.55
CA VAL A 594 -24.72 9.18 -15.65
C VAL A 594 -23.90 8.07 -14.99
N VAL A 595 -24.05 7.90 -13.68
CA VAL A 595 -23.55 6.74 -12.92
C VAL A 595 -24.75 5.84 -12.61
N CYS A 596 -24.64 4.54 -12.86
CA CYS A 596 -25.71 3.58 -12.63
C CYS A 596 -25.22 2.31 -11.92
N SER A 597 -26.06 1.75 -11.06
CA SER A 597 -25.85 0.47 -10.36
C SER A 597 -27.11 -0.40 -10.46
N LYS A 598 -26.96 -1.62 -11.00
CA LYS A 598 -28.06 -2.57 -11.22
C LYS A 598 -28.71 -3.09 -9.94
N SER A 599 -28.09 -2.87 -8.79
CA SER A 599 -28.53 -3.32 -7.47
C SER A 599 -29.25 -2.23 -6.66
N GLY A 600 -29.49 -1.04 -7.22
CA GLY A 600 -30.06 0.09 -6.46
C GLY A 600 -29.09 0.64 -5.40
N ASN A 601 -27.78 0.52 -5.64
CA ASN A 601 -26.73 0.94 -4.71
C ASN A 601 -26.24 2.38 -4.97
N ILE A 602 -27.17 3.33 -5.09
CA ILE A 602 -26.90 4.76 -4.93
C ILE A 602 -27.70 5.22 -3.71
N TYR A 603 -27.04 5.30 -2.54
CA TYR A 603 -27.69 5.74 -1.31
C TYR A 603 -27.60 7.27 -1.21
N THR A 604 -28.75 7.94 -1.18
CA THR A 604 -28.81 9.39 -1.44
C THR A 604 -28.72 10.26 -0.18
N VAL A 605 -29.02 9.69 0.99
CA VAL A 605 -29.32 10.43 2.25
C VAL A 605 -30.58 11.34 2.12
N ASP A 606 -31.30 11.28 1.00
CA ASP A 606 -32.58 11.95 0.81
C ASP A 606 -33.72 11.06 1.36
N SER A 607 -34.45 11.56 2.36
CA SER A 607 -35.56 10.81 2.97
C SER A 607 -36.71 10.49 2.01
N SER A 608 -36.85 11.23 0.90
CA SER A 608 -37.89 11.01 -0.12
C SER A 608 -37.52 9.95 -1.16
N ASN A 609 -36.22 9.71 -1.37
CA ASN A 609 -35.69 8.78 -2.35
C ASN A 609 -34.37 8.16 -1.86
N PRO A 610 -34.36 7.34 -0.79
CA PRO A 610 -33.16 6.98 -0.05
C PRO A 610 -32.20 6.05 -0.80
N ARG A 611 -32.67 5.32 -1.81
CA ARG A 611 -31.85 4.49 -2.71
C ARG A 611 -32.34 4.63 -4.15
N ALA A 612 -31.40 4.77 -5.08
CA ALA A 612 -31.64 4.91 -6.51
C ALA A 612 -30.77 3.94 -7.33
N GLU A 613 -31.15 3.71 -8.59
CA GLU A 613 -30.34 2.93 -9.54
C GLU A 613 -29.34 3.82 -10.30
N CYS A 614 -29.75 5.04 -10.66
CA CYS A 614 -28.95 5.95 -11.47
C CYS A 614 -28.91 7.39 -10.92
N LEU A 615 -27.80 8.07 -11.19
CA LEU A 615 -27.47 9.45 -10.83
C LEU A 615 -26.92 10.15 -12.08
N SER A 616 -27.58 11.21 -12.56
CA SER A 616 -27.03 12.06 -13.62
C SER A 616 -26.36 13.31 -13.05
N VAL A 617 -25.16 13.58 -13.54
CA VAL A 617 -24.37 14.78 -13.26
C VAL A 617 -24.31 15.65 -14.51
N LYS A 618 -24.47 16.97 -14.34
CA LYS A 618 -24.31 17.97 -15.40
C LYS A 618 -23.72 19.27 -14.85
N ASN A 619 -22.65 19.78 -15.46
CA ASN A 619 -21.92 20.99 -15.05
C ASN A 619 -21.61 21.01 -13.54
N GLY A 620 -21.18 19.87 -12.98
CA GLY A 620 -20.85 19.71 -11.56
C GLY A 620 -22.03 19.71 -10.58
N ARG A 621 -23.27 19.69 -11.08
CA ARG A 621 -24.49 19.52 -10.26
C ARG A 621 -25.23 18.24 -10.62
N ILE A 622 -26.01 17.75 -9.67
CA ILE A 622 -26.91 16.61 -9.81
C ILE A 622 -28.14 17.07 -10.60
N LEU A 623 -28.42 16.42 -11.73
CA LEU A 623 -29.54 16.77 -12.60
C LEU A 623 -30.79 15.92 -12.32
N ALA A 624 -30.60 14.62 -12.12
CA ALA A 624 -31.68 13.65 -11.88
C ALA A 624 -31.15 12.43 -11.11
N VAL A 625 -32.00 11.84 -10.27
CA VAL A 625 -31.71 10.65 -9.45
C VAL A 625 -32.98 9.80 -9.37
N GLY A 626 -32.87 8.49 -9.59
CA GLY A 626 -34.04 7.60 -9.72
C GLY A 626 -33.69 6.21 -10.25
N ASP A 627 -34.69 5.54 -10.82
CA ASP A 627 -34.50 4.30 -11.58
C ASP A 627 -33.79 4.54 -12.93
N TYR A 628 -33.40 3.45 -13.62
CA TYR A 628 -32.67 3.53 -14.88
C TYR A 628 -33.47 4.25 -15.98
N ASP A 629 -34.76 3.99 -16.14
CA ASP A 629 -35.55 4.55 -17.24
C ASP A 629 -35.90 6.03 -17.02
N SER A 630 -36.18 6.45 -15.78
CA SER A 630 -36.42 7.85 -15.42
C SER A 630 -35.15 8.71 -15.50
N VAL A 631 -33.96 8.16 -15.25
CA VAL A 631 -32.69 8.91 -15.33
C VAL A 631 -32.06 8.83 -16.72
N VAL A 632 -32.02 7.67 -17.36
CA VAL A 632 -31.37 7.48 -18.68
C VAL A 632 -32.34 7.79 -19.82
N GLY A 633 -33.62 7.39 -19.72
CA GLY A 633 -34.62 7.66 -20.75
C GLY A 633 -34.93 9.15 -20.92
N THR A 634 -34.96 9.91 -19.82
CA THR A 634 -35.17 11.38 -19.86
C THR A 634 -33.98 12.17 -20.38
N GLN A 635 -32.78 11.59 -20.45
CA GLN A 635 -31.59 12.23 -21.04
C GLN A 635 -31.69 12.36 -22.58
N THR A 636 -32.75 11.85 -23.21
CA THR A 636 -33.00 11.94 -24.64
C THR A 636 -33.79 13.23 -24.97
N PRO A 637 -33.17 14.37 -25.31
CA PRO A 637 -33.83 15.69 -25.23
C PRO A 637 -34.69 16.02 -26.47
N VAL A 638 -35.07 14.98 -27.23
CA VAL A 638 -35.61 15.05 -28.59
C VAL A 638 -37.09 14.70 -28.64
N THR A 639 -37.55 13.77 -27.80
CA THR A 639 -38.87 13.13 -27.89
C THR A 639 -40.06 14.03 -27.54
N LYS A 640 -39.83 15.21 -26.95
CA LYS A 640 -40.89 16.20 -26.63
C LYS A 640 -40.93 17.44 -27.53
N LEU A 641 -39.97 17.62 -28.44
CA LEU A 641 -39.92 18.80 -29.32
C LEU A 641 -40.02 18.47 -30.82
N LEU A 642 -39.75 17.21 -31.22
CA LEU A 642 -39.62 16.81 -32.61
C LEU A 642 -40.69 15.80 -33.06
N GLY A 643 -41.97 16.18 -32.93
CA GLY A 643 -43.10 15.46 -33.54
C GLY A 643 -43.19 15.58 -35.07
N THR A 644 -42.16 16.15 -35.72
CA THR A 644 -42.11 16.47 -37.16
C THR A 644 -40.85 15.97 -37.87
N ILE A 645 -39.95 15.23 -37.17
CA ILE A 645 -38.75 14.63 -37.78
C ILE A 645 -38.86 13.09 -37.69
N PRO A 646 -38.70 12.35 -38.79
CA PRO A 646 -38.77 10.88 -38.78
C PRO A 646 -37.71 10.19 -37.92
N ASP A 647 -38.08 9.08 -37.28
CA ASP A 647 -37.21 8.30 -36.37
C ASP A 647 -35.89 7.84 -37.00
N TRP A 648 -35.88 7.57 -38.32
CA TRP A 648 -34.66 7.18 -39.05
C TRP A 648 -33.59 8.27 -39.08
N PHE A 649 -33.96 9.53 -38.87
CA PHE A 649 -33.05 10.66 -38.81
C PHE A 649 -32.53 10.87 -37.39
N ILE A 650 -33.42 10.79 -36.38
CA ILE A 650 -33.07 10.91 -34.96
C ILE A 650 -32.11 9.79 -34.54
N SER A 651 -32.37 8.55 -34.96
CA SER A 651 -31.53 7.37 -34.68
C SER A 651 -30.12 7.40 -35.30
N ARG A 652 -29.79 8.43 -36.09
CA ARG A 652 -28.45 8.63 -36.69
C ARG A 652 -27.58 9.66 -35.97
N ILE A 653 -28.07 10.33 -34.92
CA ILE A 653 -27.31 11.35 -34.18
C ILE A 653 -26.90 10.78 -32.80
N PRO A 654 -25.61 10.46 -32.56
CA PRO A 654 -25.18 9.78 -31.33
C PRO A 654 -24.98 10.73 -30.14
N ILE A 655 -26.06 11.37 -29.68
CA ILE A 655 -26.08 12.07 -28.39
C ILE A 655 -26.67 11.11 -27.34
N ARG A 656 -25.82 10.23 -26.81
CA ARG A 656 -26.09 9.48 -25.57
C ARG A 656 -25.11 9.98 -24.49
N PRO A 657 -25.56 10.20 -23.25
CA PRO A 657 -24.64 10.55 -22.17
C PRO A 657 -23.66 9.40 -21.92
N GLN A 658 -22.47 9.70 -21.39
CA GLN A 658 -21.57 8.64 -20.92
C GLN A 658 -22.19 7.97 -19.68
N ILE A 659 -22.49 6.68 -19.79
CA ILE A 659 -22.99 5.86 -18.67
C ILE A 659 -21.81 5.11 -18.05
N VAL A 660 -21.58 5.34 -16.76
CA VAL A 660 -20.67 4.57 -15.91
C VAL A 660 -21.50 3.49 -15.23
N GLN A 661 -21.32 2.24 -15.64
CA GLN A 661 -21.96 1.09 -14.99
C GLN A 661 -21.05 0.53 -13.89
N LEU A 662 -21.53 0.58 -12.64
CA LEU A 662 -20.84 0.04 -11.47
C LEU A 662 -21.02 -1.47 -11.33
N GLU A 663 -20.09 -2.10 -10.59
CA GLU A 663 -20.20 -3.49 -10.14
C GLU A 663 -21.27 -3.64 -9.05
N GLU A 664 -21.92 -4.81 -9.00
CA GLU A 664 -23.16 -5.01 -8.21
C GLU A 664 -22.97 -4.86 -6.70
N GLN A 665 -21.78 -5.17 -6.18
CA GLN A 665 -21.43 -5.02 -4.76
C GLN A 665 -21.03 -3.59 -4.37
N SER A 666 -20.69 -2.73 -5.33
CA SER A 666 -20.27 -1.35 -5.08
C SER A 666 -21.45 -0.46 -4.68
N ILE A 667 -21.16 0.66 -4.01
CA ILE A 667 -22.15 1.68 -3.63
C ILE A 667 -21.67 3.10 -3.95
N VAL A 668 -22.60 3.97 -4.31
CA VAL A 668 -22.42 5.43 -4.29
C VAL A 668 -23.07 6.00 -3.03
N VAL A 669 -22.33 6.86 -2.32
CA VAL A 669 -22.82 7.66 -1.18
C VAL A 669 -22.52 9.15 -1.41
N PRO A 670 -23.16 10.11 -0.72
CA PRO A 670 -22.79 11.51 -0.83
C PRO A 670 -21.35 11.74 -0.37
N GLY A 671 -20.74 12.83 -0.85
CA GLY A 671 -19.39 13.21 -0.51
C GLY A 671 -19.19 13.28 1.01
N LEU A 672 -18.25 12.48 1.54
CA LEU A 672 -18.05 12.37 2.97
C LEU A 672 -17.45 13.66 3.51
N THR A 673 -17.93 14.07 4.68
CA THR A 673 -17.48 15.27 5.38
C THR A 673 -17.00 14.89 6.77
N ASP A 674 -15.79 15.30 7.12
CA ASP A 674 -15.35 15.26 8.51
C ASP A 674 -15.84 16.54 9.21
N ALA A 675 -16.71 16.39 10.21
CA ALA A 675 -17.31 17.54 10.87
C ALA A 675 -16.37 18.28 11.84
N HIS A 676 -15.20 17.71 12.18
CA HIS A 676 -14.20 18.28 13.08
C HIS A 676 -12.85 17.56 12.93
N ALA A 677 -11.84 18.22 12.34
CA ALA A 677 -10.47 17.70 12.24
C ALA A 677 -9.45 18.84 12.03
N HIS A 678 -8.14 18.56 12.06
CA HIS A 678 -7.07 19.55 11.93
C HIS A 678 -6.20 19.30 10.68
N VAL A 679 -6.32 20.15 9.66
CA VAL A 679 -5.78 19.91 8.32
C VAL A 679 -4.26 20.10 8.26
N ILE A 680 -3.73 21.19 8.82
CA ILE A 680 -2.29 21.49 8.79
C ILE A 680 -1.54 20.59 9.78
N GLU A 681 -2.11 20.38 10.97
CA GLU A 681 -1.54 19.59 12.06
C GLU A 681 -1.45 18.09 11.71
N ASN A 682 -2.38 17.55 10.90
CA ASN A 682 -2.23 16.20 10.34
C ASN A 682 -1.03 16.11 9.38
N GLY A 683 -0.87 17.09 8.46
CA GLY A 683 0.26 17.12 7.54
C GLY A 683 1.60 17.24 8.27
N TYR A 684 1.61 18.06 9.33
CA TYR A 684 2.73 18.18 10.27
C TYR A 684 3.07 16.86 10.97
N MET A 685 2.09 16.06 11.42
CA MET A 685 2.34 14.70 11.94
C MET A 685 2.84 13.76 10.82
N ARG A 686 2.26 13.85 9.62
CA ARG A 686 2.56 12.96 8.49
C ARG A 686 3.95 13.16 7.88
N GLN A 687 4.57 14.34 8.01
CA GLN A 687 5.93 14.59 7.52
C GLN A 687 6.98 13.64 8.16
N LEU A 688 6.82 13.37 9.47
CA LEU A 688 7.73 12.56 10.28
C LEU A 688 6.90 11.79 11.33
N PRO A 689 6.27 10.67 10.93
CA PRO A 689 5.36 9.94 11.79
C PRO A 689 6.12 9.09 12.81
N LEU A 690 6.07 9.47 14.09
CA LEU A 690 6.71 8.74 15.19
C LEU A 690 5.77 7.76 15.91
N MET A 691 4.49 7.75 15.54
CA MET A 691 3.48 6.86 16.12
C MET A 691 3.87 5.38 15.93
N GLY A 692 3.69 4.60 16.99
CA GLY A 692 4.02 3.17 17.02
C GLY A 692 5.51 2.83 17.17
N SER A 693 6.41 3.82 17.32
CA SER A 693 7.81 3.56 17.66
C SER A 693 7.94 2.86 19.02
N LYS A 694 8.74 1.79 19.08
CA LYS A 694 8.86 0.92 20.26
C LYS A 694 10.06 1.23 21.16
N SER A 695 10.96 2.10 20.71
CA SER A 695 12.06 2.62 21.51
C SER A 695 12.54 3.98 21.01
N VAL A 696 13.37 4.62 21.84
CA VAL A 696 14.19 5.79 21.51
C VAL A 696 14.96 5.60 20.20
N GLN A 697 15.60 4.44 20.01
CA GLN A 697 16.40 4.15 18.81
C GLN A 697 15.52 4.05 17.55
N GLU A 698 14.29 3.55 17.64
CA GLU A 698 13.37 3.55 16.49
C GLU A 698 12.96 4.98 16.10
N VAL A 699 12.81 5.90 17.07
CA VAL A 699 12.60 7.33 16.78
C VAL A 699 13.83 7.93 16.10
N VAL A 700 15.04 7.66 16.60
CA VAL A 700 16.31 8.11 15.99
C VAL A 700 16.44 7.64 14.54
N GLU A 701 16.19 6.36 14.23
CA GLU A 701 16.24 5.86 12.85
C GLU A 701 15.16 6.46 11.94
N ARG A 702 13.95 6.75 12.45
CA ARG A 702 12.93 7.48 11.67
C ARG A 702 13.37 8.92 11.34
N ILE A 703 14.01 9.63 12.28
CA ILE A 703 14.57 10.98 12.03
C ILE A 703 15.69 10.92 10.99
N LYS A 704 16.59 9.92 11.08
CA LYS A 704 17.67 9.71 10.11
C LYS A 704 17.09 9.47 8.72
N ALA A 705 16.15 8.55 8.57
CA ALA A 705 15.47 8.28 7.30
C ALA A 705 14.76 9.52 6.72
N TYR A 706 14.19 10.38 7.57
CA TYR A 706 13.63 11.68 7.17
C TYR A 706 14.71 12.64 6.63
N ILE A 707 15.81 12.86 7.36
CA ILE A 707 16.95 13.68 6.89
C ILE A 707 17.54 13.13 5.59
N GLU A 708 17.59 11.81 5.40
CA GLU A 708 18.14 11.21 4.19
C GLU A 708 17.23 11.31 2.97
N SER A 709 15.91 11.36 3.17
CA SER A 709 14.90 11.48 2.12
C SER A 709 14.56 12.92 1.73
N HIS A 710 14.90 13.92 2.55
CA HIS A 710 14.62 15.34 2.33
C HIS A 710 15.92 16.12 2.07
N PRO A 711 16.35 16.34 0.81
CA PRO A 711 17.67 16.89 0.50
C PRO A 711 17.87 18.34 0.93
N ASP A 712 16.79 19.10 1.07
CA ASP A 712 16.74 20.45 1.62
C ASP A 712 17.01 20.44 3.14
N VAL A 713 16.33 19.58 3.91
CA VAL A 713 16.64 19.32 5.32
C VAL A 713 18.06 18.82 5.46
N LYS A 714 18.53 17.91 4.59
CA LYS A 714 19.91 17.39 4.64
C LYS A 714 20.95 18.49 4.47
N LYS A 715 20.73 19.43 3.54
CA LYS A 715 21.64 20.55 3.20
C LYS A 715 21.68 21.66 4.26
N ASP A 716 20.62 21.86 5.05
CA ASP A 716 20.53 22.94 6.03
C ASP A 716 20.51 22.43 7.49
N PRO A 717 21.64 22.50 8.22
CA PRO A 717 21.69 22.20 9.66
C PRO A 717 20.84 23.10 10.55
N ALA A 718 20.50 24.31 10.11
CA ALA A 718 19.70 25.28 10.86
C ALA A 718 18.18 25.10 10.65
N ARG A 719 17.74 24.32 9.65
CA ARG A 719 16.33 23.96 9.51
C ARG A 719 15.88 23.09 10.68
N TRP A 720 14.79 23.49 11.32
CA TRP A 720 14.17 22.72 12.38
C TRP A 720 13.58 21.41 11.84
N ILE A 721 13.81 20.34 12.57
CA ILE A 721 13.23 19.02 12.33
C ILE A 721 12.13 18.81 13.37
N GLU A 722 10.90 18.68 12.90
CA GLU A 722 9.73 18.45 13.73
C GLU A 722 9.02 17.16 13.34
N GLY A 723 8.28 16.58 14.29
CA GLY A 723 7.49 15.37 14.10
C GLY A 723 6.67 15.05 15.34
N MET A 724 5.71 14.14 15.22
CA MET A 724 4.77 13.82 16.31
C MET A 724 4.49 12.31 16.41
N GLY A 725 4.19 11.85 17.62
CA GLY A 725 3.66 10.50 17.85
C GLY A 725 4.49 9.60 18.75
N TRP A 726 5.61 10.07 19.33
CA TRP A 726 6.37 9.24 20.27
C TRP A 726 5.56 9.00 21.56
N ASP A 727 5.65 7.79 22.12
CA ASP A 727 4.98 7.44 23.38
C ASP A 727 5.88 6.50 24.20
N GLN A 728 6.54 7.08 25.20
CA GLN A 728 7.40 6.33 26.12
C GLN A 728 6.64 5.27 26.91
N THR A 729 5.32 5.38 27.09
CA THR A 729 4.54 4.35 27.82
C THR A 729 4.46 3.01 27.09
N LYS A 730 4.86 2.96 25.80
CA LYS A 730 4.99 1.72 25.03
C LYS A 730 6.43 1.17 25.00
N TRP A 731 7.39 1.87 25.59
CA TRP A 731 8.81 1.50 25.60
C TRP A 731 9.16 0.72 26.86
N LEU A 732 10.18 -0.14 26.79
CA LEU A 732 10.66 -0.90 27.94
C LEU A 732 11.14 0.05 29.05
N GLY A 733 10.57 -0.09 30.26
CA GLY A 733 10.87 0.76 31.41
C GLY A 733 10.09 2.07 31.48
N ALA A 734 9.35 2.45 30.44
CA ALA A 734 8.45 3.62 30.37
C ALA A 734 9.05 5.00 30.74
N GLN A 735 10.38 5.15 30.71
CA GLN A 735 11.07 6.41 31.05
C GLN A 735 11.03 7.42 29.90
N PHE A 736 10.98 8.71 30.24
CA PHE A 736 11.12 9.79 29.25
C PHE A 736 12.49 9.75 28.56
N PRO A 737 12.57 10.08 27.25
CA PRO A 737 13.84 10.24 26.56
C PRO A 737 14.57 11.52 26.99
N THR A 738 15.83 11.65 26.61
CA THR A 738 16.67 12.83 26.91
C THR A 738 17.27 13.46 25.65
N ALA A 739 17.75 14.69 25.73
CA ALA A 739 18.48 15.35 24.64
C ALA A 739 19.77 14.57 24.26
N LYS A 740 20.40 13.89 25.23
CA LYS A 740 21.59 13.04 25.00
C LYS A 740 21.28 11.85 24.10
N ASP A 741 20.05 11.34 24.13
CA ASP A 741 19.62 10.26 23.24
C ASP A 741 19.58 10.69 21.76
N LEU A 742 19.21 11.95 21.46
CA LEU A 742 19.32 12.51 20.12
C LEU A 742 20.78 12.79 19.75
N GLU A 743 21.63 13.13 20.73
CA GLU A 743 23.07 13.32 20.51
C GLU A 743 23.84 12.01 20.24
N SER A 744 23.23 10.85 20.49
CA SER A 744 23.85 9.52 20.32
C SER A 744 24.16 9.17 18.86
N ASP A 745 23.47 9.78 17.89
CA ASP A 745 23.78 9.64 16.47
C ASP A 745 24.48 10.91 15.91
N PRO A 746 25.66 10.76 15.28
CA PRO A 746 26.40 11.90 14.72
C PRO A 746 25.65 12.75 13.68
N LEU A 747 24.63 12.22 13.00
CA LEU A 747 23.82 12.99 12.03
C LEU A 747 22.89 14.00 12.73
N LEU A 748 22.52 13.73 13.98
CA LEU A 748 21.51 14.47 14.74
C LEU A 748 22.10 15.48 15.73
N LYS A 749 23.32 15.24 16.23
CA LYS A 749 24.01 16.01 17.28
C LYS A 749 23.84 17.53 17.24
N ASP A 750 24.01 18.15 16.08
CA ASP A 750 23.95 19.61 15.89
C ASP A 750 22.71 20.09 15.11
N ARG A 751 21.69 19.23 14.95
CA ARG A 751 20.40 19.58 14.35
C ARG A 751 19.45 20.18 15.39
N LEU A 752 18.67 21.19 14.99
CA LEU A 752 17.55 21.68 15.79
C LEU A 752 16.37 20.72 15.64
N ILE A 753 16.04 19.96 16.70
CA ILE A 753 15.00 18.93 16.68
C ILE A 753 13.98 19.22 17.80
N SER A 754 12.68 19.19 17.49
CA SER A 754 11.59 19.27 18.47
C SER A 754 10.46 18.28 18.12
N LEU A 755 10.27 17.28 18.96
CA LEU A 755 9.35 16.16 18.70
C LEU A 755 8.19 16.17 19.69
N SER A 756 6.97 16.26 19.19
CA SER A 756 5.75 16.22 19.99
C SER A 756 5.37 14.78 20.38
N ARG A 757 4.98 14.59 21.64
CA ARG A 757 4.44 13.32 22.16
C ARG A 757 3.11 13.01 21.47
N VAL A 758 2.70 11.74 21.47
CA VAL A 758 1.45 11.27 20.84
C VAL A 758 0.19 12.03 21.27
N ASP A 759 0.16 12.56 22.49
CA ASP A 759 -0.95 13.32 23.08
C ASP A 759 -0.73 14.84 23.06
N GLY A 760 0.33 15.35 22.43
CA GLY A 760 0.63 16.78 22.37
C GLY A 760 1.11 17.42 23.68
N HIS A 761 0.89 16.81 24.84
CA HIS A 761 1.21 17.37 26.16
C HIS A 761 2.71 17.40 26.54
N ALA A 762 3.60 16.86 25.71
CA ALA A 762 5.04 16.97 25.92
C ALA A 762 5.84 17.13 24.62
N ARG A 763 6.98 17.84 24.69
CA ARG A 763 7.99 17.92 23.62
C ARG A 763 9.36 17.47 24.10
N TRP A 764 10.02 16.68 23.26
CA TRP A 764 11.41 16.23 23.40
C TRP A 764 12.29 16.98 22.40
N VAL A 765 13.39 17.58 22.87
CA VAL A 765 14.26 18.46 22.04
C VAL A 765 15.74 18.05 22.06
N SER A 766 16.47 18.39 21.01
CA SER A 766 17.92 18.13 20.90
C SER A 766 18.77 19.08 21.76
N PRO A 767 20.05 18.73 22.03
CA PRO A 767 20.97 19.63 22.74
C PRO A 767 21.16 20.96 22.00
N ALA A 768 21.07 20.96 20.67
CA ALA A 768 21.13 22.19 19.88
C ALA A 768 19.99 23.17 20.21
N VAL A 769 18.77 22.67 20.45
CA VAL A 769 17.63 23.50 20.90
C VAL A 769 17.81 23.96 22.35
N LEU A 770 18.32 23.09 23.24
CA LEU A 770 18.66 23.49 24.62
C LEU A 770 19.70 24.64 24.66
N ARG A 771 20.66 24.67 23.72
CA ARG A 771 21.65 25.76 23.60
C ARG A 771 21.05 27.13 23.22
N LEU A 772 19.83 27.16 22.66
CA LEU A 772 19.10 28.41 22.41
C LEU A 772 18.41 28.94 23.68
N MET A 773 17.88 28.04 24.51
CA MET A 773 17.09 28.36 25.71
C MET A 773 17.98 28.66 26.93
N LYS A 774 18.63 29.82 26.93
CA LYS A 774 19.41 30.30 28.07
C LYS A 774 18.47 30.69 29.22
N ASN A 775 18.86 30.36 30.46
CA ASN A 775 18.19 30.74 31.71
C ASN A 775 16.76 30.16 31.91
N LEU A 776 16.56 28.87 31.60
CA LEU A 776 15.29 28.18 31.87
C LEU A 776 14.90 28.17 33.36
N PRO A 777 13.65 28.53 33.73
CA PRO A 777 13.21 28.69 35.10
C PRO A 777 13.13 27.36 35.87
N GLN A 778 13.19 27.43 37.20
CA GLN A 778 13.09 26.23 38.06
C GLN A 778 11.66 25.69 38.20
N LYS A 779 10.65 26.57 38.06
CA LYS A 779 9.23 26.23 38.05
C LYS A 779 8.55 26.94 36.88
N VAL A 780 7.57 26.28 36.26
CA VAL A 780 6.60 26.89 35.34
C VAL A 780 5.22 26.63 35.94
N ASP A 781 4.36 27.64 36.02
CA ASP A 781 3.00 27.42 36.50
C ASP A 781 2.16 26.74 35.40
N GLY A 782 1.58 25.59 35.75
CA GLY A 782 0.92 24.70 34.78
C GLY A 782 1.87 23.99 33.80
N GLY A 783 3.15 23.81 34.12
CA GLY A 783 4.10 23.09 33.26
C GLY A 783 5.30 22.50 34.00
N LEU A 784 5.98 21.55 33.36
CA LEU A 784 7.16 20.89 33.91
C LEU A 784 8.31 20.86 32.90
N ILE A 785 9.49 21.31 33.34
CA ILE A 785 10.76 21.01 32.67
C ILE A 785 11.32 19.78 33.37
N VAL A 786 11.44 18.67 32.64
CA VAL A 786 12.07 17.45 33.18
C VAL A 786 13.57 17.72 33.33
N ARG A 787 14.15 17.30 34.47
CA ARG A 787 15.55 17.57 34.83
C ARG A 787 16.26 16.28 35.23
N ASP A 788 17.57 16.24 35.02
CA ASP A 788 18.43 15.14 35.48
C ASP A 788 18.76 15.25 36.98
N GLU A 789 19.43 14.23 37.53
CA GLU A 789 19.85 14.17 38.95
C GLU A 789 20.77 15.34 39.36
N GLN A 790 21.41 16.01 38.40
CA GLN A 790 22.24 17.19 38.62
C GLN A 790 21.45 18.50 38.43
N GLY A 791 20.14 18.43 38.22
CA GLY A 791 19.22 19.56 38.08
C GLY A 791 19.20 20.22 36.69
N ASN A 792 19.90 19.67 35.70
CA ASN A 792 19.95 20.23 34.34
C ASN A 792 18.70 19.82 33.55
N PRO A 793 18.17 20.65 32.63
CA PRO A 793 17.07 20.25 31.76
C PRO A 793 17.43 19.00 30.94
N SER A 794 16.65 17.93 31.07
CA SER A 794 16.94 16.64 30.42
C SER A 794 16.68 16.67 28.92
N GLY A 795 15.89 17.63 28.43
CA GLY A 795 15.42 17.71 27.05
C GLY A 795 13.92 17.49 26.86
N VAL A 796 13.14 17.26 27.93
CA VAL A 796 11.68 17.12 27.87
C VAL A 796 10.96 18.25 28.61
N PHE A 797 9.95 18.81 27.95
CA PHE A 797 9.10 19.90 28.42
C PHE A 797 7.63 19.46 28.34
N VAL A 798 6.84 19.75 29.36
CA VAL A 798 5.46 19.26 29.53
C VAL A 798 4.52 20.44 29.80
N ASP A 799 3.33 20.40 29.20
CA ASP A 799 2.29 21.44 29.27
C ASP A 799 2.86 22.86 29.03
N ASN A 800 2.58 23.84 29.90
CA ASN A 800 2.98 25.24 29.71
C ASN A 800 4.51 25.43 29.54
N ALA A 801 5.34 24.48 29.99
CA ALA A 801 6.79 24.55 29.79
C ALA A 801 7.20 24.41 28.31
N MET A 802 6.34 23.84 27.45
CA MET A 802 6.57 23.74 26.01
C MET A 802 6.61 25.11 25.32
N SER A 803 5.93 26.13 25.86
CA SER A 803 5.94 27.49 25.32
C SER A 803 7.31 28.19 25.41
N LEU A 804 8.24 27.64 26.21
CA LEU A 804 9.62 28.13 26.32
C LEU A 804 10.49 27.71 25.14
N ILE A 805 10.05 26.76 24.32
CA ILE A 805 10.80 26.26 23.16
C ILE A 805 10.65 27.26 22.01
N PRO A 806 11.74 27.87 21.49
CA PRO A 806 11.67 28.93 20.49
C PRO A 806 11.49 28.37 19.06
N ILE A 807 10.41 27.62 18.85
CA ILE A 807 10.07 27.03 17.54
C ILE A 807 9.65 28.17 16.59
N PRO A 808 10.24 28.29 15.39
CA PRO A 808 9.84 29.31 14.42
C PRO A 808 8.44 29.03 13.85
N PRO A 809 7.64 30.06 13.50
CA PRO A 809 6.42 29.87 12.73
C PRO A 809 6.67 29.12 11.42
N TRP A 810 5.75 28.24 11.03
CA TRP A 810 5.85 27.50 9.77
C TRP A 810 5.80 28.44 8.56
N THR A 811 6.66 28.16 7.58
CA THR A 811 6.69 28.91 6.32
C THR A 811 5.52 28.56 5.40
N GLU A 812 5.16 29.45 4.47
CA GLU A 812 4.10 29.20 3.49
C GLU A 812 4.34 27.94 2.63
N THR A 813 5.61 27.59 2.40
CA THR A 813 6.00 26.32 1.76
C THR A 813 5.64 25.11 2.63
N GLN A 814 5.97 25.12 3.92
CA GLN A 814 5.61 24.04 4.86
C GLN A 814 4.10 23.92 5.02
N LEU A 815 3.36 25.03 5.06
CA LEU A 815 1.90 25.01 5.07
C LEU A 815 1.34 24.34 3.81
N SER A 816 1.93 24.56 2.63
CA SER A 816 1.57 23.85 1.40
C SER A 816 1.90 22.36 1.49
N GLU A 817 3.12 21.99 1.92
CA GLU A 817 3.55 20.60 2.10
C GLU A 817 2.59 19.83 3.04
N PHE A 818 2.23 20.43 4.17
CA PHE A 818 1.31 19.85 5.15
C PHE A 818 -0.12 19.74 4.61
N PHE A 819 -0.61 20.79 3.95
CA PHE A 819 -1.92 20.79 3.30
C PHE A 819 -2.02 19.70 2.22
N ASP A 820 -1.06 19.65 1.30
CA ASP A 820 -1.04 18.71 0.17
C ASP A 820 -1.00 17.26 0.66
N MET A 821 -0.24 16.96 1.73
CA MET A 821 -0.23 15.62 2.36
C MET A 821 -1.61 15.26 2.93
N THR A 822 -2.22 16.13 3.74
CA THR A 822 -3.53 15.85 4.35
C THR A 822 -4.63 15.70 3.29
N ILE A 823 -4.68 16.57 2.28
CA ILE A 823 -5.73 16.49 1.27
C ILE A 823 -5.58 15.25 0.37
N GLN A 824 -4.35 14.84 0.04
CA GLN A 824 -4.15 13.58 -0.69
C GLN A 824 -4.63 12.36 0.12
N GLU A 825 -4.36 12.33 1.43
CA GLU A 825 -4.87 11.27 2.31
C GLU A 825 -6.40 11.31 2.46
N ALA A 826 -6.97 12.49 2.76
CA ALA A 826 -8.40 12.70 2.96
C ALA A 826 -9.22 12.33 1.70
N LEU A 827 -8.79 12.79 0.52
CA LEU A 827 -9.41 12.41 -0.75
C LEU A 827 -9.32 10.90 -1.01
N SER A 828 -8.25 10.22 -0.58
CA SER A 828 -8.11 8.77 -0.71
C SER A 828 -9.10 7.96 0.14
N PHE A 829 -9.62 8.57 1.21
CA PHE A 829 -10.69 8.02 2.07
C PHE A 829 -12.08 8.61 1.79
N GLY A 830 -12.24 9.41 0.73
CA GLY A 830 -13.54 9.89 0.26
C GLY A 830 -14.00 11.22 0.85
N LEU A 831 -13.16 11.90 1.63
CA LEU A 831 -13.51 13.20 2.21
C LEU A 831 -13.53 14.30 1.14
N THR A 832 -14.73 14.71 0.75
CA THR A 832 -14.96 15.83 -0.18
C THR A 832 -14.98 17.18 0.56
N SER A 833 -15.22 17.16 1.87
CA SER A 833 -15.25 18.34 2.74
C SER A 833 -14.62 18.04 4.10
N ILE A 834 -13.97 19.03 4.71
CA ILE A 834 -13.37 18.96 6.04
C ILE A 834 -13.72 20.25 6.79
N HIS A 835 -14.17 20.14 8.03
CA HIS A 835 -14.20 21.29 8.94
C HIS A 835 -12.89 21.36 9.71
N ASP A 836 -12.04 22.32 9.35
CA ASP A 836 -10.73 22.56 9.95
C ASP A 836 -10.91 23.26 11.31
N ALA A 837 -10.84 22.50 12.40
CA ALA A 837 -10.79 23.04 13.74
C ALA A 837 -9.41 23.68 14.01
N ASP A 838 -9.38 24.67 14.91
CA ASP A 838 -8.18 25.38 15.35
C ASP A 838 -7.40 26.12 14.24
N THR A 839 -8.07 26.58 13.18
CA THR A 839 -7.40 27.35 12.12
C THR A 839 -6.78 28.63 12.70
N LYS A 840 -5.46 28.65 12.89
CA LYS A 840 -4.75 29.80 13.45
C LYS A 840 -4.99 31.05 12.58
N PRO A 841 -5.31 32.23 13.16
CA PRO A 841 -5.59 33.45 12.40
C PRO A 841 -4.57 33.78 11.30
N ALA A 842 -3.27 33.53 11.54
CA ALA A 842 -2.20 33.72 10.55
C ALA A 842 -2.27 32.76 9.35
N HIS A 843 -2.86 31.57 9.49
CA HIS A 843 -3.00 30.56 8.42
C HIS A 843 -4.19 30.86 7.49
N ILE A 844 -5.15 31.70 7.90
CA ILE A 844 -6.36 32.01 7.12
C ILE A 844 -5.98 32.63 5.76
N GLU A 845 -4.95 33.48 5.71
CA GLU A 845 -4.50 34.11 4.47
C GLU A 845 -3.87 33.11 3.48
N PHE A 846 -3.20 32.06 3.98
CA PHE A 846 -2.71 30.96 3.16
C PHE A 846 -3.87 30.20 2.48
N PHE A 847 -4.93 29.89 3.24
CA PHE A 847 -6.13 29.26 2.67
C PHE A 847 -6.86 30.19 1.68
N ARG A 848 -6.91 31.50 1.94
CA ARG A 848 -7.48 32.48 0.99
C ARG A 848 -6.72 32.50 -0.34
N LYS A 849 -5.38 32.55 -0.31
CA LYS A 849 -4.54 32.45 -1.52
C LYS A 849 -4.82 31.17 -2.32
N LEU A 850 -4.95 30.02 -1.65
CA LEU A 850 -5.31 28.76 -2.31
C LEU A 850 -6.73 28.81 -2.93
N ALA A 851 -7.70 29.39 -2.23
CA ALA A 851 -9.07 29.53 -2.71
C ALA A 851 -9.17 30.48 -3.93
N ASP A 852 -8.46 31.61 -3.89
CA ASP A 852 -8.43 32.60 -4.98
C ASP A 852 -7.67 32.08 -6.21
N ALA A 853 -6.62 31.27 -6.01
CA ALA A 853 -5.94 30.54 -7.09
C ALA A 853 -6.77 29.39 -7.68
N GLY A 854 -7.85 28.97 -7.02
CA GLY A 854 -8.62 27.77 -7.39
C GLY A 854 -7.83 26.48 -7.20
N LYS A 855 -7.14 26.36 -6.07
CA LYS A 855 -6.26 25.24 -5.68
C LYS A 855 -6.77 24.42 -4.49
N LEU A 856 -8.02 24.61 -4.05
CA LEU A 856 -8.64 23.78 -3.01
C LEU A 856 -9.30 22.54 -3.63
N PRO A 857 -8.77 21.31 -3.44
CA PRO A 857 -9.31 20.11 -4.07
C PRO A 857 -10.60 19.63 -3.40
N SER A 858 -10.68 19.78 -2.09
CA SER A 858 -11.85 19.57 -1.22
C SER A 858 -12.44 20.91 -0.77
N ARG A 859 -13.55 20.85 -0.02
CA ARG A 859 -14.15 22.02 0.64
C ARG A 859 -13.64 22.15 2.06
N LEU A 860 -13.40 23.40 2.50
CA LEU A 860 -12.89 23.70 3.83
C LEU A 860 -13.87 24.61 4.58
N TYR A 861 -14.20 24.21 5.81
CA TYR A 861 -14.91 25.03 6.78
C TYR A 861 -13.98 25.34 7.94
N LEU A 862 -13.21 26.42 7.80
CA LEU A 862 -12.24 26.86 8.80
C LEU A 862 -12.98 27.31 10.07
N MET A 863 -12.52 26.86 11.25
CA MET A 863 -12.97 27.36 12.54
C MET A 863 -11.79 28.11 13.17
N GLY A 864 -11.76 29.43 12.96
CA GLY A 864 -10.67 30.30 13.39
C GLY A 864 -10.42 30.19 14.90
N ASN A 865 -9.19 29.85 15.27
CA ASN A 865 -8.79 29.71 16.67
C ASN A 865 -8.87 31.06 17.42
N VAL A 866 -9.36 31.00 18.67
CA VAL A 866 -9.29 32.10 19.65
C VAL A 866 -8.32 31.66 20.77
N ALA A 867 -7.01 31.83 20.57
CA ALA A 867 -5.98 31.41 21.55
C ALA A 867 -5.87 32.34 22.78
N SER A 868 -6.01 33.65 22.58
CA SER A 868 -5.99 34.68 23.64
C SER A 868 -7.40 35.14 24.00
N ASP A 869 -7.55 36.00 25.01
CA ASP A 869 -8.79 36.70 25.33
C ASP A 869 -9.09 37.88 24.39
N GLU A 870 -8.36 37.98 23.26
CA GLU A 870 -8.54 39.02 22.26
C GLU A 870 -9.62 38.64 21.21
N TYR A 871 -10.53 39.57 20.97
CA TYR A 871 -11.53 39.47 19.91
C TYR A 871 -10.95 39.87 18.55
N TRP A 872 -10.74 38.90 17.66
CA TRP A 872 -10.30 39.14 16.28
C TRP A 872 -11.43 39.23 15.24
N GLY A 873 -12.69 38.98 15.63
CA GLY A 873 -13.82 38.81 14.69
C GLY A 873 -14.22 40.05 13.87
N ASN A 874 -13.66 41.23 14.20
CA ASN A 874 -13.74 42.46 13.42
C ASN A 874 -12.47 42.76 12.59
N GLN A 875 -11.37 42.03 12.82
CA GLN A 875 -10.08 42.17 12.13
C GLN A 875 -10.01 41.32 10.85
N ILE A 876 -10.73 40.18 10.82
CA ILE A 876 -10.69 39.18 9.75
C ILE A 876 -12.07 39.08 9.09
N PRO A 877 -12.19 39.11 7.74
CA PRO A 877 -13.49 39.02 7.08
C PRO A 877 -14.11 37.62 7.21
N ARG A 878 -15.43 37.55 7.45
CA ARG A 878 -16.21 36.31 7.33
C ARG A 878 -16.13 35.78 5.90
N LEU A 879 -15.53 34.59 5.74
CA LEU A 879 -15.50 33.88 4.46
C LEU A 879 -16.75 33.00 4.36
N THR A 880 -17.50 33.14 3.29
CA THR A 880 -18.62 32.26 2.92
C THR A 880 -18.60 32.08 1.41
N ASP A 881 -18.61 30.83 0.94
CA ASP A 881 -18.48 30.49 -0.49
C ASP A 881 -17.28 31.20 -1.19
N TYR A 882 -16.17 31.35 -0.48
CA TYR A 882 -15.02 32.14 -0.91
C TYR A 882 -14.12 31.39 -1.90
N GLY A 883 -13.38 32.17 -2.69
CA GLY A 883 -12.46 31.71 -3.73
C GLY A 883 -13.13 31.42 -5.07
N LYS A 884 -12.28 31.19 -6.08
CA LYS A 884 -12.68 30.98 -7.48
C LYS A 884 -13.74 29.89 -7.65
N ASP A 885 -13.58 28.77 -6.94
CA ASP A 885 -14.43 27.59 -7.07
C ASP A 885 -15.46 27.47 -5.93
N LYS A 886 -15.57 28.49 -5.07
CA LYS A 886 -16.46 28.55 -3.89
C LYS A 886 -16.31 27.36 -2.95
N ARG A 887 -15.11 27.18 -2.42
CA ARG A 887 -14.72 26.01 -1.59
C ARG A 887 -14.25 26.38 -0.18
N LEU A 888 -14.17 27.67 0.17
CA LEU A 888 -13.68 28.14 1.47
C LEU A 888 -14.75 28.88 2.29
N ASN A 889 -14.91 28.47 3.55
CA ASN A 889 -15.75 29.11 4.55
C ASN A 889 -14.93 29.32 5.85
N LEU A 890 -15.30 30.31 6.67
CA LEU A 890 -14.63 30.62 7.94
C LEU A 890 -15.64 31.00 9.05
N ARG A 891 -15.50 30.41 10.24
CA ARG A 891 -16.22 30.74 11.48
C ARG A 891 -15.22 30.89 12.66
N ALA A 892 -15.70 30.94 13.91
CA ALA A 892 -14.86 31.07 15.10
C ALA A 892 -14.92 29.83 16.01
N LEU A 893 -13.78 29.47 16.61
CA LEU A 893 -13.60 28.38 17.58
C LEU A 893 -13.00 28.89 18.90
N GLY A 894 -13.71 28.65 20.00
CA GLY A 894 -13.19 28.75 21.36
C GLY A 894 -12.92 27.37 21.97
N SER A 895 -12.16 27.33 23.06
CA SER A 895 -11.91 26.10 23.82
C SER A 895 -12.04 26.32 25.33
N TRP A 896 -12.65 25.37 26.02
CA TRP A 896 -12.86 25.42 27.47
C TRP A 896 -12.28 24.21 28.22
N GLY A 897 -12.32 23.02 27.59
CA GLY A 897 -11.56 21.84 28.01
C GLY A 897 -12.37 20.72 28.69
N ALA A 898 -11.68 19.92 29.48
CA ALA A 898 -12.17 18.69 30.11
C ALA A 898 -12.49 18.86 31.61
N ALA A 899 -13.14 19.96 31.99
CA ALA A 899 -13.54 20.21 33.38
C ALA A 899 -14.81 19.44 33.76
N LEU A 900 -14.80 18.83 34.95
CA LEU A 900 -15.93 18.09 35.53
C LEU A 900 -16.63 18.87 36.66
N LEU A 901 -17.91 18.55 36.90
CA LEU A 901 -18.73 19.07 38.01
C LEU A 901 -18.31 18.46 39.35
N GLU A 902 -18.09 17.15 39.36
CA GLU A 902 -17.53 16.37 40.49
C GLU A 902 -16.10 15.90 40.14
N PRO A 903 -15.20 15.65 41.11
CA PRO A 903 -13.87 15.11 40.86
C PRO A 903 -13.84 13.80 40.06
N TYR A 904 -12.71 13.46 39.45
CA TYR A 904 -12.53 12.15 38.79
C TYR A 904 -12.63 11.01 39.80
N SER A 905 -13.33 9.94 39.45
CA SER A 905 -13.63 8.82 40.36
C SER A 905 -12.40 7.98 40.68
N ASP A 906 -11.43 7.95 39.76
CA ASP A 906 -10.11 7.33 39.92
C ASP A 906 -8.99 8.34 40.23
N LYS A 907 -9.33 9.63 40.39
CA LYS A 907 -8.40 10.71 40.79
C LYS A 907 -9.13 11.82 41.59
N PRO A 908 -9.57 11.55 42.83
CA PRO A 908 -10.52 12.40 43.56
C PRO A 908 -10.01 13.79 43.97
N GLU A 909 -8.71 14.05 43.84
CA GLU A 909 -8.09 15.33 44.16
C GLU A 909 -8.23 16.40 43.05
N THR A 910 -8.84 16.06 41.89
CA THR A 910 -9.04 17.01 40.79
C THR A 910 -10.34 16.80 40.03
N SER A 911 -10.92 17.90 39.52
CA SER A 911 -12.08 17.92 38.63
C SER A 911 -11.70 18.44 37.22
N GLY A 912 -10.44 18.25 36.81
CA GLY A 912 -9.92 18.85 35.58
C GLY A 912 -9.71 20.36 35.68
N LEU A 913 -9.52 21.02 34.54
CA LEU A 913 -9.24 22.45 34.43
C LEU A 913 -10.21 23.12 33.45
N MET A 914 -10.72 24.29 33.83
CA MET A 914 -11.37 25.23 32.90
C MET A 914 -10.26 26.12 32.33
N LEU A 915 -10.11 26.16 31.00
CA LEU A 915 -9.09 26.99 30.36
C LEU A 915 -9.34 28.50 30.51
N ARG A 916 -10.61 28.91 30.73
CA ARG A 916 -11.04 30.31 30.89
C ARG A 916 -12.18 30.44 31.90
N SER A 917 -12.49 31.67 32.29
CA SER A 917 -13.68 31.98 33.10
C SER A 917 -14.95 32.05 32.23
N LYS A 918 -16.13 31.97 32.88
CA LYS A 918 -17.43 32.04 32.20
C LYS A 918 -17.70 33.44 31.62
N GLU A 919 -17.23 34.46 32.32
CA GLU A 919 -17.41 35.87 32.01
C GLU A 919 -16.67 36.21 30.70
N VAL A 920 -15.41 35.76 30.58
CA VAL A 920 -14.57 35.99 29.39
C VAL A 920 -15.13 35.31 28.15
N LEU A 921 -15.52 34.03 28.23
CA LEU A 921 -16.10 33.38 27.05
C LEU A 921 -17.50 33.91 26.72
N LYS A 922 -18.28 34.36 27.71
CA LYS A 922 -19.57 35.03 27.48
C LYS A 922 -19.38 36.31 26.67
N GLU A 923 -18.39 37.13 27.02
CA GLU A 923 -18.07 38.35 26.28
C GLU A 923 -17.63 38.04 24.84
N LEU A 924 -16.71 37.08 24.65
CA LEU A 924 -16.28 36.66 23.31
C LEU A 924 -17.44 36.13 22.46
N VAL A 925 -18.31 35.27 23.01
CA VAL A 925 -19.51 34.78 22.30
C VAL A 925 -20.46 35.93 21.94
N LEU A 926 -20.71 36.87 22.86
CA LEU A 926 -21.53 38.06 22.60
C LEU A 926 -20.98 38.94 21.48
N GLN A 927 -19.65 39.07 21.37
CA GLN A 927 -18.95 39.82 20.33
C GLN A 927 -18.99 39.08 18.98
N PHE A 928 -18.64 37.78 18.94
CA PHE A 928 -18.74 36.96 17.73
C PHE A 928 -20.18 36.91 17.18
N TRP A 929 -21.19 36.70 18.03
CA TRP A 929 -22.60 36.71 17.58
C TRP A 929 -23.06 38.08 17.09
N LYS A 930 -22.60 39.19 17.69
CA LYS A 930 -22.93 40.55 17.26
C LYS A 930 -22.50 40.81 15.81
N ASP A 931 -21.30 40.35 15.44
CA ASP A 931 -20.74 40.57 14.10
C ASP A 931 -21.12 39.43 13.10
N GLY A 932 -22.01 38.51 13.53
CA GLY A 932 -22.65 37.48 12.70
C GLY A 932 -21.86 36.18 12.52
N TRP A 933 -21.02 35.83 13.48
CA TRP A 933 -20.25 34.59 13.48
C TRP A 933 -20.98 33.45 14.19
N GLN A 934 -20.98 32.25 13.60
CA GLN A 934 -21.23 31.01 14.35
C GLN A 934 -20.07 30.81 15.35
N THR A 935 -20.41 30.45 16.59
CA THR A 935 -19.46 30.05 17.62
C THR A 935 -19.45 28.53 17.75
N ASN A 936 -18.26 27.97 17.63
CA ASN A 936 -17.97 26.57 17.91
C ASN A 936 -17.14 26.54 19.20
N ILE A 937 -17.42 25.64 20.14
CA ILE A 937 -16.72 25.63 21.45
C ILE A 937 -16.34 24.20 21.85
N HIS A 938 -15.05 23.93 22.00
CA HIS A 938 -14.52 22.65 22.51
C HIS A 938 -14.89 22.44 23.99
N CYS A 939 -15.72 21.43 24.27
CA CYS A 939 -16.13 21.02 25.62
C CYS A 939 -16.17 19.49 25.75
N ILE A 940 -15.26 18.93 26.54
CA ILE A 940 -15.23 17.49 26.82
C ILE A 940 -16.00 17.17 28.09
N GLY A 941 -15.77 17.90 29.18
CA GLY A 941 -16.32 17.58 30.51
C GLY A 941 -17.70 18.20 30.80
N ASP A 942 -18.44 17.60 31.74
CA ASP A 942 -19.82 18.02 32.05
C ASP A 942 -19.92 19.46 32.57
N ARG A 943 -18.95 19.94 33.34
CA ARG A 943 -18.90 21.35 33.79
C ARG A 943 -18.59 22.33 32.66
N ALA A 944 -17.77 21.95 31.68
CA ALA A 944 -17.52 22.78 30.51
C ALA A 944 -18.80 22.89 29.64
N ASN A 945 -19.47 21.76 29.40
CA ASN A 945 -20.75 21.72 28.70
C ASN A 945 -21.83 22.54 29.42
N HIS A 946 -21.98 22.39 30.74
CA HIS A 946 -22.93 23.16 31.56
C HIS A 946 -22.69 24.68 31.44
N ALA A 947 -21.43 25.12 31.53
CA ALA A 947 -21.07 26.53 31.47
C ALA A 947 -21.28 27.17 30.07
N VAL A 948 -21.17 26.39 28.99
CA VAL A 948 -21.56 26.85 27.64
C VAL A 948 -23.07 26.95 27.50
N LEU A 949 -23.82 25.97 28.00
CA LEU A 949 -25.28 26.00 27.93
C LEU A 949 -25.86 27.14 28.77
N ASP A 950 -25.28 27.44 29.94
CA ASP A 950 -25.56 28.66 30.69
C ASP A 950 -25.36 29.93 29.83
N ILE A 951 -24.21 30.06 29.17
CA ILE A 951 -23.90 31.24 28.37
C ILE A 951 -24.89 31.40 27.22
N TYR A 952 -25.18 30.33 26.50
CA TYR A 952 -26.16 30.39 25.42
C TYR A 952 -27.54 30.74 25.96
N GLU A 953 -28.03 30.06 27.01
CA GLU A 953 -29.33 30.35 27.65
C GLU A 953 -29.44 31.80 28.14
N GLU A 954 -28.43 32.32 28.84
CA GLU A 954 -28.37 33.71 29.30
C GLU A 954 -28.36 34.73 28.15
N ILE A 955 -27.76 34.42 27.00
CA ILE A 955 -27.76 35.33 25.82
C ILE A 955 -29.09 35.26 25.07
N ILE A 956 -29.70 34.07 24.99
CA ILE A 956 -31.00 33.83 24.36
C ILE A 956 -32.10 34.59 25.09
N ASP A 957 -32.19 34.41 26.41
CA ASP A 957 -33.18 35.07 27.26
C ASP A 957 -33.02 36.61 27.25
N GLN A 958 -31.80 37.11 27.07
CA GLN A 958 -31.52 38.56 27.01
C GLN A 958 -31.81 39.21 25.67
N ARG A 959 -31.52 38.54 24.54
CA ARG A 959 -31.69 39.13 23.20
C ARG A 959 -33.03 38.81 22.55
N GLY A 960 -33.57 37.63 22.82
CA GLY A 960 -34.60 37.00 21.99
C GLY A 960 -34.06 36.58 20.62
N GLY A 961 -34.59 35.50 20.06
CA GLY A 961 -34.20 35.01 18.75
C GLY A 961 -34.31 33.49 18.62
N ASN A 962 -34.10 32.99 17.40
CA ASN A 962 -34.12 31.58 17.09
C ASN A 962 -32.69 31.04 16.94
N VAL A 963 -32.22 30.29 17.94
CA VAL A 963 -30.85 29.77 18.01
C VAL A 963 -30.47 28.91 16.81
N SER A 964 -31.44 28.20 16.22
CA SER A 964 -31.25 27.38 15.02
C SER A 964 -30.89 28.18 13.76
N GLU A 965 -30.97 29.51 13.80
CA GLU A 965 -30.44 30.41 12.76
C GLU A 965 -28.95 30.72 12.96
N TRP A 966 -28.45 30.72 14.21
CA TRP A 966 -27.03 30.91 14.52
C TRP A 966 -26.25 29.59 14.53
N ARG A 967 -26.95 28.47 14.71
CA ARG A 967 -26.43 27.09 14.74
C ARG A 967 -25.16 26.94 15.59
N PRO A 968 -25.13 27.46 16.85
CA PRO A 968 -23.96 27.36 17.70
C PRO A 968 -23.63 25.89 17.96
N ARG A 969 -22.32 25.58 17.98
CA ARG A 969 -21.84 24.21 18.14
C ARG A 969 -21.08 24.04 19.46
N ILE A 970 -21.29 22.89 20.07
CA ILE A 970 -20.40 22.31 21.07
C ILE A 970 -19.62 21.21 20.37
N GLU A 971 -18.30 21.34 20.35
CA GLU A 971 -17.40 20.33 19.79
C GLU A 971 -17.06 19.28 20.85
N HIS A 972 -16.89 18.04 20.38
CA HIS A 972 -16.78 16.78 21.15
C HIS A 972 -18.05 16.42 21.93
N ALA A 973 -18.63 17.38 22.67
CA ALA A 973 -19.84 17.22 23.48
C ALA A 973 -19.81 15.93 24.33
N GLN A 974 -18.62 15.60 24.85
CA GLN A 974 -18.25 14.20 25.11
C GLN A 974 -18.83 13.63 26.40
N ILE A 975 -19.00 14.46 27.43
CA ILE A 975 -19.49 14.09 28.77
C ILE A 975 -20.51 15.15 29.20
N PHE A 976 -21.76 14.74 29.42
CA PHE A 976 -22.85 15.62 29.84
C PHE A 976 -23.42 15.21 31.19
N ALA A 977 -23.92 16.20 31.94
CA ALA A 977 -24.86 15.93 33.01
C ALA A 977 -26.22 15.46 32.41
N PRO A 978 -26.95 14.51 33.04
CA PRO A 978 -28.22 13.99 32.51
C PRO A 978 -29.29 15.05 32.23
N GLU A 979 -29.27 16.16 32.97
CA GLU A 979 -30.10 17.35 32.77
C GLU A 979 -29.70 18.14 31.51
N ASP A 980 -28.41 18.30 31.25
CA ASP A 980 -27.89 19.07 30.12
C ASP A 980 -28.14 18.39 28.77
N LEU A 981 -28.25 17.05 28.74
CA LEU A 981 -28.67 16.29 27.55
C LEU A 981 -30.03 16.74 27.00
N LYS A 982 -30.93 17.23 27.87
CA LYS A 982 -32.22 17.81 27.47
C LYS A 982 -32.09 19.31 27.20
N ARG A 983 -31.23 20.01 27.94
CA ARG A 983 -30.99 21.46 27.82
C ARG A 983 -30.39 21.84 26.47
N ILE A 984 -29.38 21.10 25.98
CA ILE A 984 -28.78 21.31 24.65
C ILE A 984 -29.82 21.26 23.53
N GLY A 985 -30.73 20.28 23.60
CA GLY A 985 -31.87 20.14 22.68
C GLY A 985 -32.86 21.30 22.79
N ARG A 986 -33.27 21.67 24.02
CA ARG A 986 -34.14 22.84 24.27
C ARG A 986 -33.58 24.13 23.67
N LEU A 987 -32.27 24.33 23.77
CA LEU A 987 -31.57 25.52 23.28
C LEU A 987 -31.25 25.47 21.79
N GLY A 988 -31.52 24.37 21.07
CA GLY A 988 -31.21 24.25 19.64
C GLY A 988 -29.72 24.28 19.31
N VAL A 989 -28.86 23.93 20.27
CA VAL A 989 -27.40 23.90 20.16
C VAL A 989 -26.98 22.57 19.53
N ILE A 990 -26.02 22.60 18.60
CA ILE A 990 -25.58 21.41 17.87
C ILE A 990 -24.43 20.73 18.62
N ALA A 991 -24.57 19.45 18.96
CA ALA A 991 -23.46 18.60 19.39
C ALA A 991 -22.72 18.04 18.17
N SER A 992 -21.46 18.45 17.97
CA SER A 992 -20.53 17.92 16.98
C SER A 992 -19.63 16.90 17.67
N VAL A 993 -19.63 15.64 17.25
CA VAL A 993 -19.07 14.52 18.05
C VAL A 993 -18.15 13.61 17.24
N GLN A 994 -17.17 12.99 17.89
CA GLN A 994 -16.26 12.00 17.29
C GLN A 994 -16.59 10.59 17.79
N PRO A 995 -17.18 9.70 16.95
CA PRO A 995 -17.52 8.34 17.36
C PRO A 995 -16.33 7.48 17.77
N THR A 996 -15.16 7.76 17.18
CA THR A 996 -13.88 7.09 17.47
C THR A 996 -13.45 7.26 18.92
N HIS A 997 -13.63 8.45 19.52
CA HIS A 997 -13.31 8.69 20.93
C HIS A 997 -14.04 7.71 21.86
N ALA A 998 -15.31 7.38 21.60
CA ALA A 998 -16.03 6.38 22.41
C ALA A 998 -15.35 5.00 22.38
N THR A 999 -14.77 4.60 21.25
CA THR A 999 -14.10 3.30 21.09
C THR A 999 -12.65 3.30 21.55
N SER A 1000 -11.99 4.46 21.59
CA SER A 1000 -10.66 4.64 22.18
C SER A 1000 -10.74 4.75 23.71
N ASP A 1001 -11.76 5.43 24.23
CA ASP A 1001 -11.90 5.75 25.65
C ASP A 1001 -12.64 4.70 26.48
N MET A 1002 -13.41 3.80 25.85
CA MET A 1002 -14.21 2.78 26.55
C MET A 1002 -13.41 1.94 27.56
N GLY A 1003 -12.11 1.72 27.31
CA GLY A 1003 -11.23 0.95 28.20
C GLY A 1003 -10.96 1.59 29.57
N TYR A 1004 -11.26 2.89 29.74
CA TYR A 1004 -10.97 3.63 30.98
C TYR A 1004 -11.99 4.72 31.36
N ALA A 1005 -12.90 5.14 30.45
CA ALA A 1005 -13.89 6.17 30.75
C ALA A 1005 -14.80 5.83 31.95
N GLU A 1006 -15.10 4.54 32.16
CA GLU A 1006 -15.87 4.08 33.32
C GLU A 1006 -15.11 4.22 34.66
N THR A 1007 -13.76 4.12 34.68
CA THR A 1007 -12.98 4.39 35.91
C THR A 1007 -12.89 5.87 36.19
N ARG A 1008 -12.78 6.70 35.14
CA ARG A 1008 -12.76 8.17 35.24
C ARG A 1008 -14.08 8.71 35.80
N LEU A 1009 -15.21 8.31 35.21
CA LEU A 1009 -16.51 8.93 35.47
C LEU A 1009 -17.40 8.18 36.47
N GLY A 1010 -17.15 6.88 36.65
CA GLY A 1010 -17.94 6.03 37.53
C GLY A 1010 -19.35 5.71 36.98
N PRO A 1011 -20.06 4.74 37.59
CA PRO A 1011 -21.27 4.12 37.03
C PRO A 1011 -22.51 5.01 36.98
N LYS A 1012 -22.42 6.26 37.49
CA LYS A 1012 -23.47 7.28 37.35
C LYS A 1012 -23.22 8.17 36.14
N ARG A 1013 -22.12 8.93 36.15
CA ARG A 1013 -21.82 9.98 35.15
C ARG A 1013 -21.51 9.44 33.76
N ILE A 1014 -20.97 8.21 33.65
CA ILE A 1014 -20.70 7.58 32.35
C ILE A 1014 -21.96 7.50 31.46
N LYS A 1015 -23.16 7.42 32.05
CA LYS A 1015 -24.44 7.36 31.33
C LYS A 1015 -24.78 8.64 30.55
N GLY A 1016 -24.12 9.75 30.87
CA GLY A 1016 -24.20 11.00 30.12
C GLY A 1016 -23.06 11.21 29.13
N ALA A 1017 -22.13 10.25 29.01
CA ALA A 1017 -20.98 10.36 28.11
C ALA A 1017 -21.21 9.60 26.79
N TYR A 1018 -20.67 10.12 25.69
CA TYR A 1018 -20.75 9.54 24.34
C TYR A 1018 -22.18 9.17 23.92
N ALA A 1019 -23.17 9.94 24.37
CA ALA A 1019 -24.60 9.61 24.32
C ALA A 1019 -25.23 9.94 22.94
N TYR A 1020 -24.59 9.51 21.86
CA TYR A 1020 -24.86 9.96 20.48
C TYR A 1020 -26.31 9.78 20.04
N GLN A 1021 -26.90 8.60 20.29
CA GLN A 1021 -28.31 8.36 19.94
C GLN A 1021 -29.26 9.23 20.77
N THR A 1022 -28.91 9.54 22.01
CA THR A 1022 -29.68 10.46 22.87
C THR A 1022 -29.58 11.90 22.37
N LEU A 1023 -28.36 12.39 22.09
CA LEU A 1023 -28.11 13.74 21.54
C LEU A 1023 -28.84 13.96 20.21
N LEU A 1024 -28.82 12.96 19.33
CA LEU A 1024 -29.55 12.98 18.06
C LEU A 1024 -31.08 12.97 18.24
N GLN A 1025 -31.59 12.32 19.30
CA GLN A 1025 -33.01 12.34 19.65
C GLN A 1025 -33.45 13.64 20.35
N THR A 1026 -32.55 14.34 21.04
CA THR A 1026 -32.86 15.63 21.69
C THR A 1026 -32.66 16.84 20.77
N SER A 1027 -31.86 16.70 19.70
CA SER A 1027 -31.72 17.66 18.60
C SER A 1027 -33.09 17.91 17.93
N PRO A 1028 -33.69 19.13 18.00
CA PRO A 1028 -35.03 19.37 17.45
C PRO A 1028 -35.11 19.22 15.92
N GLN A 1029 -33.97 19.33 15.25
CA GLN A 1029 -33.82 19.14 13.80
C GLN A 1029 -33.32 17.73 13.44
N GLY A 1030 -33.08 16.85 14.41
CA GLY A 1030 -32.57 15.49 14.18
C GLY A 1030 -31.19 15.48 13.53
N VAL A 1031 -30.32 16.42 13.93
CA VAL A 1031 -28.97 16.65 13.38
C VAL A 1031 -27.91 16.29 14.43
N LEU A 1032 -26.92 15.47 14.03
CA LEU A 1032 -25.73 15.15 14.81
C LEU A 1032 -24.50 15.00 13.88
N PRO A 1033 -23.70 16.06 13.65
CA PRO A 1033 -22.51 16.00 12.81
C PRO A 1033 -21.44 15.10 13.41
N LEU A 1034 -20.82 14.28 12.57
CA LEU A 1034 -19.77 13.34 12.99
C LEU A 1034 -18.41 13.75 12.40
N GLY A 1035 -17.42 13.91 13.27
CA GLY A 1035 -16.02 14.10 12.89
C GLY A 1035 -15.14 12.94 13.32
N SER A 1036 -13.84 13.05 13.05
CA SER A 1036 -12.83 12.14 13.60
C SER A 1036 -11.95 12.77 14.68
N ASP A 1037 -11.71 14.09 14.63
CA ASP A 1037 -10.59 14.77 15.31
C ASP A 1037 -9.22 14.23 14.86
N PHE A 1038 -9.04 13.95 13.56
CA PHE A 1038 -7.70 13.67 13.04
C PHE A 1038 -6.80 14.91 13.23
N PRO A 1039 -5.52 14.77 13.63
CA PRO A 1039 -4.74 13.53 13.73
C PRO A 1039 -4.74 12.85 15.12
N VAL A 1040 -5.61 13.22 16.07
CA VAL A 1040 -5.80 12.46 17.32
C VAL A 1040 -6.29 11.05 16.98
N GLU A 1041 -7.24 10.97 16.06
CA GLU A 1041 -7.74 9.73 15.46
C GLU A 1041 -7.37 9.60 13.97
N GLY A 1042 -7.75 8.47 13.36
CA GLY A 1042 -7.44 8.18 11.95
C GLY A 1042 -8.35 8.90 10.93
N VAL A 1043 -7.73 9.51 9.91
CA VAL A 1043 -8.36 10.26 8.79
C VAL A 1043 -9.44 9.49 8.01
N ASN A 1044 -9.48 8.14 8.11
CA ASN A 1044 -10.44 7.31 7.37
C ASN A 1044 -11.84 7.35 8.02
N PRO A 1045 -12.88 7.94 7.37
CA PRO A 1045 -14.21 8.08 7.98
C PRO A 1045 -14.90 6.75 8.27
N LEU A 1046 -14.50 5.65 7.62
CA LEU A 1046 -15.03 4.32 7.92
C LEU A 1046 -14.71 3.87 9.35
N LEU A 1047 -13.67 4.42 10.00
CA LEU A 1047 -13.39 4.22 11.43
C LEU A 1047 -14.52 4.82 12.28
N GLY A 1048 -14.86 6.10 12.07
CA GLY A 1048 -15.96 6.75 12.76
C GLY A 1048 -17.34 6.14 12.44
N PHE A 1049 -17.57 5.72 11.19
CA PHE A 1049 -18.82 5.05 10.79
C PHE A 1049 -18.96 3.69 11.48
N TYR A 1050 -17.88 2.90 11.57
CA TYR A 1050 -17.84 1.65 12.33
C TYR A 1050 -18.03 1.91 13.83
N ALA A 1051 -17.32 2.87 14.41
CA ALA A 1051 -17.43 3.20 15.83
C ALA A 1051 -18.86 3.68 16.19
N ALA A 1052 -19.50 4.50 15.36
CA ALA A 1052 -20.87 4.98 15.58
C ALA A 1052 -21.93 3.86 15.54
N THR A 1053 -21.74 2.86 14.68
CA THR A 1053 -22.75 1.82 14.39
C THR A 1053 -22.50 0.53 15.18
N ALA A 1054 -21.24 0.11 15.30
CA ALA A 1054 -20.82 -1.08 16.03
C ALA A 1054 -20.48 -0.80 17.51
N ARG A 1055 -19.98 0.41 17.85
CA ARG A 1055 -19.41 0.76 19.17
C ARG A 1055 -18.44 -0.32 19.71
N LEU A 1056 -17.58 -0.80 18.80
CA LEU A 1056 -16.49 -1.76 19.03
C LEU A 1056 -15.18 -1.11 18.58
N SER A 1057 -14.06 -1.43 19.22
CA SER A 1057 -12.73 -1.09 18.72
C SER A 1057 -12.43 -1.83 17.41
N VAL A 1058 -11.38 -1.39 16.69
CA VAL A 1058 -11.02 -1.91 15.34
C VAL A 1058 -10.70 -3.42 15.28
N ASP A 1059 -10.48 -4.07 16.41
CA ASP A 1059 -10.31 -5.51 16.57
C ASP A 1059 -11.64 -6.28 16.75
N GLY A 1060 -12.76 -5.56 16.92
CA GLY A 1060 -14.09 -6.10 17.19
C GLY A 1060 -14.41 -6.32 18.67
N SER A 1061 -13.64 -5.75 19.62
CA SER A 1061 -13.86 -5.91 21.06
C SER A 1061 -14.56 -4.71 21.72
N SER A 1062 -15.01 -4.88 22.97
CA SER A 1062 -15.58 -3.85 23.84
C SER A 1062 -15.65 -4.37 25.29
N PRO A 1063 -15.55 -3.51 26.33
CA PRO A 1063 -15.80 -3.87 27.72
C PRO A 1063 -17.18 -4.49 27.98
N HIS A 1064 -18.18 -4.15 27.16
CA HIS A 1064 -19.55 -4.70 27.25
C HIS A 1064 -19.78 -5.92 26.33
N GLY A 1065 -18.72 -6.43 25.68
CA GLY A 1065 -18.78 -7.58 24.79
C GLY A 1065 -19.27 -7.26 23.37
N PRO A 1066 -19.65 -8.27 22.57
CA PRO A 1066 -19.89 -8.12 21.13
C PRO A 1066 -21.13 -7.27 20.78
N GLY A 1067 -21.95 -6.89 21.76
CA GLY A 1067 -23.03 -5.93 21.58
C GLY A 1067 -22.56 -4.49 21.32
N GLY A 1068 -21.30 -4.17 21.62
CA GLY A 1068 -20.75 -2.81 21.61
C GLY A 1068 -20.82 -2.15 23.00
N TRP A 1069 -19.98 -1.13 23.22
CA TRP A 1069 -19.99 -0.34 24.46
C TRP A 1069 -21.20 0.61 24.47
N PHE A 1070 -22.04 0.55 25.49
CA PHE A 1070 -23.39 1.18 25.53
C PHE A 1070 -24.19 0.99 24.20
N PRO A 1071 -24.70 -0.23 23.91
CA PRO A 1071 -25.39 -0.54 22.65
C PRO A 1071 -26.60 0.37 22.34
N GLU A 1072 -27.26 0.90 23.36
CA GLU A 1072 -28.38 1.85 23.25
C GLU A 1072 -27.96 3.23 22.72
N GLN A 1073 -26.66 3.56 22.75
CA GLN A 1073 -26.09 4.79 22.19
C GLN A 1073 -25.49 4.59 20.79
N LYS A 1074 -25.83 3.50 20.11
CA LYS A 1074 -25.51 3.25 18.70
C LYS A 1074 -26.36 4.10 17.76
N LEU A 1075 -25.76 4.60 16.70
CA LEU A 1075 -26.47 5.13 15.55
C LEU A 1075 -26.78 4.00 14.56
N THR A 1076 -27.93 4.06 13.88
CA THR A 1076 -28.12 3.25 12.67
C THR A 1076 -27.19 3.74 11.56
N ARG A 1077 -26.93 2.88 10.56
CA ARG A 1077 -26.09 3.22 9.40
C ARG A 1077 -26.59 4.44 8.62
N GLY A 1078 -27.91 4.61 8.51
CA GLY A 1078 -28.52 5.80 7.91
C GLY A 1078 -28.19 7.07 8.70
N GLN A 1079 -28.32 7.04 10.03
CA GLN A 1079 -27.95 8.16 10.90
C GLN A 1079 -26.45 8.44 10.88
N ALA A 1080 -25.60 7.41 10.89
CA ALA A 1080 -24.14 7.58 10.84
C ALA A 1080 -23.68 8.19 9.49
N LEU A 1081 -24.22 7.73 8.36
CA LEU A 1081 -23.90 8.32 7.06
C LEU A 1081 -24.44 9.75 6.95
N LYS A 1082 -25.66 10.02 7.43
CA LYS A 1082 -26.25 11.37 7.51
C LYS A 1082 -25.37 12.31 8.37
N GLY A 1083 -24.88 11.81 9.50
CA GLY A 1083 -23.92 12.47 10.39
C GLY A 1083 -22.64 12.94 9.68
N MET A 1084 -22.12 12.09 8.78
CA MET A 1084 -20.92 12.33 7.97
C MET A 1084 -21.19 13.00 6.61
N THR A 1085 -22.41 13.47 6.35
CA THR A 1085 -22.79 14.08 5.07
C THR A 1085 -23.74 15.26 5.26
N PHE A 1086 -25.05 15.02 5.35
CA PHE A 1086 -26.08 16.06 5.46
C PHE A 1086 -25.98 16.87 6.76
N ASP A 1087 -25.63 16.26 7.89
CA ASP A 1087 -25.60 16.94 9.19
C ASP A 1087 -24.36 17.81 9.35
N ALA A 1088 -23.23 17.36 8.82
CA ALA A 1088 -22.06 18.21 8.67
C ALA A 1088 -22.34 19.39 7.71
N ALA A 1089 -23.07 19.16 6.60
CA ALA A 1089 -23.52 20.24 5.73
C ALA A 1089 -24.48 21.21 6.45
N TYR A 1090 -25.41 20.73 7.28
CA TYR A 1090 -26.29 21.59 8.08
C TYR A 1090 -25.51 22.41 9.12
N ALA A 1091 -24.58 21.78 9.83
CA ALA A 1091 -23.71 22.46 10.81
C ALA A 1091 -22.74 23.48 10.17
N SER A 1092 -22.61 23.47 8.84
CA SER A 1092 -21.81 24.42 8.04
C SER A 1092 -22.64 25.36 7.15
N PHE A 1093 -23.98 25.34 7.25
CA PHE A 1093 -24.92 26.14 6.43
C PHE A 1093 -24.90 25.79 4.91
N ALA A 1094 -24.46 24.60 4.56
CA ALA A 1094 -24.32 24.10 3.19
C ALA A 1094 -25.37 23.04 2.80
N GLU A 1095 -26.38 22.77 3.63
CA GLU A 1095 -27.36 21.69 3.41
C GLU A 1095 -28.24 21.85 2.16
N HIS A 1096 -28.30 23.04 1.57
CA HIS A 1096 -28.98 23.30 0.30
C HIS A 1096 -28.13 22.95 -0.92
N GLU A 1097 -26.80 22.87 -0.76
CA GLU A 1097 -25.83 22.65 -1.85
C GLU A 1097 -25.14 21.27 -1.76
N LEU A 1098 -24.98 20.72 -0.56
CA LEU A 1098 -24.16 19.53 -0.24
C LEU A 1098 -24.93 18.46 0.57
N GLY A 1099 -24.26 17.35 0.88
CA GLY A 1099 -24.66 16.40 1.92
C GLY A 1099 -25.77 15.40 1.57
N SER A 1100 -26.44 15.53 0.42
CA SER A 1100 -27.32 14.48 -0.12
C SER A 1100 -27.25 14.46 -1.65
N LEU A 1101 -27.54 13.30 -2.24
CA LEU A 1101 -27.62 13.12 -3.69
C LEU A 1101 -29.03 13.49 -4.19
N SER A 1102 -29.39 14.75 -4.02
CA SER A 1102 -30.70 15.30 -4.44
C SER A 1102 -30.54 16.19 -5.67
N PRO A 1103 -31.51 16.23 -6.61
CA PRO A 1103 -31.46 17.13 -7.77
C PRO A 1103 -31.21 18.59 -7.40
N GLY A 1104 -30.40 19.28 -8.20
CA GLY A 1104 -29.98 20.66 -7.99
C GLY A 1104 -28.68 20.81 -7.17
N LYS A 1105 -28.36 19.89 -6.26
CA LYS A 1105 -27.15 19.94 -5.42
C LYS A 1105 -25.86 19.75 -6.23
N LYS A 1106 -24.71 20.08 -5.64
CA LYS A 1106 -23.38 19.79 -6.21
C LYS A 1106 -23.15 18.27 -6.27
N ALA A 1107 -22.48 17.82 -7.32
CA ALA A 1107 -22.18 16.40 -7.55
C ALA A 1107 -20.93 15.97 -6.77
N ASP A 1108 -21.05 16.00 -5.44
CA ASP A 1108 -20.03 15.51 -4.50
C ASP A 1108 -20.45 14.11 -4.03
N PHE A 1109 -19.66 13.09 -4.39
CA PHE A 1109 -19.98 11.70 -4.07
C PHE A 1109 -18.74 10.80 -3.97
N VAL A 1110 -18.89 9.69 -3.26
CA VAL A 1110 -17.87 8.64 -3.11
C VAL A 1110 -18.41 7.34 -3.66
N ILE A 1111 -17.59 6.62 -4.42
CA ILE A 1111 -17.87 5.24 -4.83
C ILE A 1111 -17.02 4.31 -3.95
N LEU A 1112 -17.67 3.41 -3.22
CA LEU A 1112 -17.01 2.37 -2.42
C LEU A 1112 -17.15 1.00 -3.10
N ASP A 1113 -16.15 0.13 -2.94
CA ASP A 1113 -16.12 -1.24 -3.47
C ASP A 1113 -17.09 -2.21 -2.79
N LYS A 1114 -17.79 -1.77 -1.74
CA LYS A 1114 -18.77 -2.54 -0.96
C LYS A 1114 -19.88 -1.65 -0.40
N ASP A 1115 -21.12 -2.14 -0.42
CA ASP A 1115 -22.25 -1.52 0.27
C ASP A 1115 -22.11 -1.53 1.80
N ILE A 1116 -21.48 -0.48 2.34
CA ILE A 1116 -21.37 -0.24 3.80
C ILE A 1116 -22.72 -0.13 4.51
N MET A 1117 -23.83 0.04 3.79
CA MET A 1117 -25.19 0.10 4.37
C MET A 1117 -25.79 -1.30 4.60
N THR A 1118 -25.24 -2.36 3.99
CA THR A 1118 -25.77 -3.74 4.11
C THR A 1118 -24.75 -4.83 4.49
N ILE A 1119 -23.45 -4.70 4.18
CA ILE A 1119 -22.44 -5.71 4.57
C ILE A 1119 -22.33 -5.86 6.11
N PRO A 1120 -22.01 -7.03 6.69
CA PRO A 1120 -21.84 -7.17 8.14
C PRO A 1120 -20.81 -6.20 8.74
N ASP A 1121 -20.97 -5.79 10.00
CA ASP A 1121 -20.14 -4.74 10.64
C ASP A 1121 -18.63 -5.01 10.51
N ASN A 1122 -18.20 -6.27 10.69
CA ASN A 1122 -16.81 -6.73 10.54
C ASN A 1122 -16.27 -6.72 9.08
N GLN A 1123 -17.01 -6.11 8.15
CA GLN A 1123 -16.63 -5.87 6.76
C GLN A 1123 -16.57 -4.37 6.43
N ILE A 1124 -17.11 -3.48 7.27
CA ILE A 1124 -17.14 -2.02 7.04
C ILE A 1124 -15.71 -1.48 6.87
N LEU A 1125 -14.81 -1.80 7.81
CA LEU A 1125 -13.39 -1.42 7.75
C LEU A 1125 -12.60 -2.12 6.61
N GLN A 1126 -13.27 -2.92 5.78
CA GLN A 1126 -12.69 -3.59 4.60
C GLN A 1126 -13.25 -3.05 3.29
N ALA A 1127 -14.11 -2.02 3.32
CA ALA A 1127 -14.52 -1.27 2.15
C ALA A 1127 -13.42 -0.26 1.75
N LYS A 1128 -13.37 0.11 0.47
CA LYS A 1128 -12.36 0.98 -0.12
C LYS A 1128 -12.99 1.96 -1.10
N VAL A 1129 -12.43 3.15 -1.18
CA VAL A 1129 -12.77 4.14 -2.21
C VAL A 1129 -12.25 3.67 -3.57
N LEU A 1130 -13.18 3.55 -4.52
CA LEU A 1130 -12.90 3.40 -5.95
C LEU A 1130 -12.76 4.75 -6.64
N ALA A 1131 -13.58 5.74 -6.24
CA ALA A 1131 -13.50 7.12 -6.72
C ALA A 1131 -14.05 8.12 -5.69
N THR A 1132 -13.43 9.30 -5.62
CA THR A 1132 -13.90 10.49 -4.88
C THR A 1132 -14.18 11.58 -5.90
N VAL A 1133 -15.36 12.18 -5.84
CA VAL A 1133 -15.86 13.15 -6.82
C VAL A 1133 -16.28 14.44 -6.14
N VAL A 1134 -15.84 15.59 -6.66
CA VAL A 1134 -16.14 16.93 -6.12
C VAL A 1134 -16.51 17.86 -7.28
N ASP A 1135 -17.63 18.59 -7.17
CA ASP A 1135 -18.23 19.36 -8.27
C ASP A 1135 -18.32 18.53 -9.57
N GLY A 1136 -18.61 17.22 -9.45
CA GLY A 1136 -18.74 16.29 -10.56
C GLY A 1136 -17.44 15.80 -11.20
N GLU A 1137 -16.27 16.25 -10.75
CA GLU A 1137 -14.96 15.85 -11.28
C GLU A 1137 -14.26 14.83 -10.35
N VAL A 1138 -13.62 13.80 -10.93
CA VAL A 1138 -12.93 12.75 -10.16
C VAL A 1138 -11.60 13.31 -9.65
N VAL A 1139 -11.53 13.56 -8.34
CA VAL A 1139 -10.35 14.10 -7.66
C VAL A 1139 -9.46 13.01 -7.03
N TYR A 1140 -9.98 11.80 -6.87
CA TYR A 1140 -9.20 10.60 -6.50
C TYR A 1140 -9.82 9.34 -7.11
N GLY A 1141 -8.99 8.35 -7.42
CA GLY A 1141 -9.44 7.04 -7.92
C GLY A 1141 -9.87 7.09 -9.39
N ASN A 1142 -10.75 6.16 -9.79
CA ASN A 1142 -11.29 6.06 -11.15
C ASN A 1142 -12.73 5.54 -11.16
N MET A 1143 -13.61 6.18 -11.91
CA MET A 1143 -14.92 5.64 -12.24
C MET A 1143 -14.79 4.58 -13.35
N HIS A 1144 -14.77 3.30 -12.97
CA HIS A 1144 -14.67 2.20 -13.92
C HIS A 1144 -15.89 2.15 -14.85
N VAL A 1145 -15.69 2.45 -16.13
CA VAL A 1145 -16.63 2.08 -17.19
C VAL A 1145 -16.44 0.59 -17.47
N ALA A 1146 -17.37 -0.24 -16.98
CA ALA A 1146 -17.46 -1.63 -17.41
C ALA A 1146 -17.59 -1.68 -18.95
N LYS A 1147 -16.74 -2.46 -19.61
CA LYS A 1147 -16.88 -2.68 -21.07
C LYS A 1147 -18.15 -3.49 -21.32
N ALA A 1148 -19.10 -2.87 -22.01
CA ALA A 1148 -20.30 -3.52 -22.55
C ALA A 1148 -19.95 -4.54 -23.64
#